data_AF-A0A3D0M4U5-F1
#
_entry.id   AF-A0A3D0M4U5-F1
#
_cell.length_a   1.000
_cell.length_b   1.000
_cell.length_c   1.000
_cell.angle_alpha   90.00
_cell.angle_beta   90.00
_cell.angle_gamma   90.00
#
_symmetry.space_group_name_H-M   'P 1'
#
loop_
_entity.id
_entity.type
_entity.pdbx_description
1 polymer ?
#
loop_
_entity_poly.entity_id
_entity_poly.type
_entity_poly.pdbx_seq_one_letter_code
_entity_poly.pdbx_strand_id
1 'polypeptide(L)'
;MADTGTQKQLAKTYEPGEVEEQIYRFWEEGGYFHAEPHGISSAKPDPDKKSYTIVIPPPNITGQLHMGHALDNTLQDILIRWRRMQGFEALWMPGTDHASIATEAKIVEAMAKEGVSKEDIGRDDFLERAWAWKENYGSRIINQLKKLGSSCDWERERFTLDEGCSRAVREVFVRLYEKGLIYRGERIINWCTHCHTSISDAEVEFEEKDAAFYHLRYPLADGSGYLELATTRPETMLGDTAVAVHPDDERYASFIGKNVILPIVNKEIPVVADSYVEMDFGTGVVKITPAHDPNDFEVGLRHDLPVVTVVDESGIMNELAGKYQGMTIMECRKAIVKDLEEQGLLVKTEPMKHNVGSCYRCRTVIEPRVSLQWFVKMQPLAEPAIQAVRKGDTRFVPERFDKIYFHWLENIRDWCISRQLWWGHRIPAWYCADCGEAIVCREEPLACTKCGSTHLHQDEDTLDTWFSSALWPFSTMGWPDKTPELEYFYPTNTLVTGYDIIFFWVVRMMFSGIEHTGKVPFDTVFIHGLVRDAQGRKMSKSLGNGIDPIEIIEKYGADALRFTLATGNSPGNDMRFTDEKVEASRNFANKIWNAARFILMNIGDHTVELRLPETLELEDKWIISRFNSLVAEVTENLEKFELGIAVQKLYDFIWDNFCDWYIELCKTRLQGDNAGEDRQVLVHVMTGMLKLLHPFMPFITEEIWQTIPHEGETMMKSAWPVYDESLHFPSEEKEMERIMDAIRAIRNRRAEMNVPPSSEAPVYIETAFKSTFERGTIFFERLAWASSVNVGEHFALEDAISIVTADATIKIPMDELVDKKAEAARLTREKESVQKQLDGVMARLNNQAFTSKAPANVVETARENAARLKEKLTLLEQSLAALLN
;
A
#
# COMPACT_ATOMS: atom_id res chain seq x y z
N MET A 1 -3.46 39.08 -23.20
CA MET A 1 -3.51 38.94 -24.66
C MET A 1 -2.75 37.66 -24.97
N ALA A 2 -3.47 36.55 -25.10
CA ALA A 2 -2.89 35.24 -25.33
C ALA A 2 -2.46 35.12 -26.80
N ASP A 3 -1.25 34.62 -27.00
CA ASP A 3 -0.70 34.24 -28.29
C ASP A 3 -1.67 33.29 -29.00
N THR A 4 -2.15 33.66 -30.18
CA THR A 4 -2.96 32.80 -31.04
C THR A 4 -2.03 31.77 -31.68
N GLY A 5 -1.48 30.88 -30.86
CA GLY A 5 -0.70 29.73 -31.29
C GLY A 5 -1.60 28.72 -31.98
N THR A 6 -1.19 28.24 -33.14
CA THR A 6 -1.71 27.05 -33.83
C THR A 6 -2.27 26.01 -32.84
N GLN A 7 -3.57 25.68 -32.95
CA GLN A 7 -4.21 24.63 -32.15
C GLN A 7 -3.33 23.37 -32.13
N LYS A 8 -2.87 22.98 -30.94
CA LYS A 8 -2.07 21.78 -30.73
C LYS A 8 -2.91 20.58 -31.18
N GLN A 9 -2.47 19.86 -32.21
CA GLN A 9 -3.14 18.65 -32.65
C GLN A 9 -2.65 17.47 -31.81
N LEU A 10 -3.58 16.75 -31.17
CA LEU A 10 -3.26 15.49 -30.51
C LEU A 10 -2.74 14.47 -31.54
N ALA A 11 -1.88 13.53 -31.13
CA ALA A 11 -1.40 12.42 -31.96
C ALA A 11 -2.45 11.29 -32.09
N LYS A 12 -2.37 10.43 -33.11
CA LYS A 12 -3.40 9.39 -33.36
C LYS A 12 -3.55 8.39 -32.20
N THR A 13 -2.44 8.05 -31.56
CA THR A 13 -2.36 7.19 -30.39
C THR A 13 -1.79 8.02 -29.23
N TYR A 14 -2.22 7.74 -28.01
CA TYR A 14 -1.60 8.35 -26.83
C TYR A 14 -0.27 7.67 -26.52
N GLU A 15 0.81 8.44 -26.54
CA GLU A 15 2.16 8.00 -26.19
C GLU A 15 2.58 8.69 -24.89
N PRO A 16 2.45 8.02 -23.71
CA PRO A 16 2.68 8.66 -22.41
C PRO A 16 4.07 9.31 -22.29
N GLY A 17 5.10 8.67 -22.83
CA GLY A 17 6.49 9.17 -22.76
C GLY A 17 6.73 10.51 -23.44
N GLU A 18 5.86 10.95 -24.37
CA GLU A 18 5.96 12.27 -24.99
C GLU A 18 5.25 13.38 -24.19
N VAL A 19 4.38 12.99 -23.25
CA VAL A 19 3.47 13.89 -22.53
C VAL A 19 3.85 14.03 -21.06
N GLU A 20 4.02 12.92 -20.35
CA GLU A 20 4.09 12.90 -18.87
C GLU A 20 5.25 13.75 -18.33
N GLU A 21 6.45 13.65 -18.93
CA GLU A 21 7.63 14.42 -18.50
C GLU A 21 7.45 15.93 -18.72
N GLN A 22 6.85 16.33 -19.85
CA GLN A 22 6.64 17.74 -20.17
C GLN A 22 5.61 18.38 -19.24
N ILE A 23 4.51 17.66 -18.99
CA ILE A 23 3.45 18.09 -18.07
C ILE A 23 3.98 18.17 -16.63
N TYR A 24 4.78 17.19 -16.18
CA TYR A 24 5.36 17.25 -14.84
C TYR A 24 6.26 18.46 -14.65
N ARG A 25 7.13 18.73 -15.64
CA ARG A 25 8.00 19.91 -15.62
C ARG A 25 7.20 21.20 -15.62
N PHE A 26 6.14 21.29 -16.42
CA PHE A 26 5.21 22.42 -16.39
C PHE A 26 4.61 22.64 -14.99
N TRP A 27 4.23 21.56 -14.29
CA TRP A 27 3.71 21.69 -12.94
C TRP A 27 4.73 22.18 -11.91
N GLU A 28 5.96 21.67 -11.99
CA GLU A 28 7.04 22.08 -11.09
C GLU A 28 7.47 23.54 -11.34
N GLU A 29 7.72 23.91 -12.60
CA GLU A 29 8.14 25.26 -12.97
C GLU A 29 7.08 26.32 -12.64
N GLY A 30 5.80 25.97 -12.69
CA GLY A 30 4.70 26.85 -12.30
C GLY A 30 4.39 26.87 -10.79
N GLY A 31 5.11 26.10 -9.97
CA GLY A 31 4.91 26.06 -8.52
C GLY A 31 3.51 25.57 -8.11
N TYR A 32 2.85 24.74 -8.92
CA TYR A 32 1.44 24.38 -8.71
C TYR A 32 1.21 23.39 -7.55
N PHE A 33 2.28 22.81 -7.00
CA PHE A 33 2.22 21.92 -5.83
C PHE A 33 2.40 22.63 -4.50
N HIS A 34 2.96 23.84 -4.50
CA HIS A 34 3.33 24.55 -3.28
C HIS A 34 2.08 24.92 -2.48
N ALA A 35 2.13 24.67 -1.17
CA ALA A 35 1.07 25.04 -0.24
C ALA A 35 1.50 26.24 0.63
N GLU A 36 0.68 27.29 0.62
CA GLU A 36 0.93 28.53 1.37
C GLU A 36 0.15 28.51 2.70
N PRO A 37 0.78 28.76 3.85
CA PRO A 37 0.03 28.85 5.11
C PRO A 37 -0.88 30.09 5.16
N HIS A 38 -2.11 29.92 5.63
CA HIS A 38 -3.11 30.99 5.75
C HIS A 38 -3.56 31.28 7.20
N GLY A 39 -2.81 30.75 8.19
CA GLY A 39 -3.06 30.98 9.61
C GLY A 39 -2.84 32.44 10.04
N ILE A 40 -3.20 32.76 11.29
CA ILE A 40 -3.13 34.13 11.82
C ILE A 40 -1.68 34.65 11.85
N SER A 41 -0.71 33.76 12.04
CA SER A 41 0.71 34.09 12.01
C SER A 41 1.34 34.12 10.61
N SER A 42 0.58 33.81 9.55
CA SER A 42 1.12 33.73 8.19
C SER A 42 1.25 35.10 7.52
N ALA A 43 2.04 35.15 6.43
CA ALA A 43 2.21 36.37 5.64
C ALA A 43 0.93 36.76 4.88
N LYS A 44 0.02 35.82 4.63
CA LYS A 44 -1.25 36.01 3.91
C LYS A 44 -2.40 35.31 4.64
N PRO A 45 -2.84 35.81 5.81
CA PRO A 45 -3.92 35.18 6.56
C PRO A 45 -5.22 35.17 5.75
N ASP A 46 -5.89 34.01 5.72
CA ASP A 46 -7.21 33.83 5.11
C ASP A 46 -8.02 32.87 5.99
N PRO A 47 -9.03 33.36 6.73
CA PRO A 47 -9.82 32.53 7.63
C PRO A 47 -10.78 31.58 6.91
N ASP A 48 -11.10 31.84 5.64
CA ASP A 48 -12.02 31.01 4.85
C ASP A 48 -11.28 29.88 4.13
N LYS A 49 -9.96 30.02 3.94
CA LYS A 49 -9.08 28.99 3.38
C LYS A 49 -8.74 27.94 4.43
N LYS A 50 -9.24 26.72 4.23
CA LYS A 50 -8.98 25.57 5.11
C LYS A 50 -7.79 24.75 4.60
N SER A 51 -6.96 24.24 5.51
CA SER A 51 -5.90 23.29 5.19
C SER A 51 -6.46 21.88 4.95
N TYR A 52 -5.80 21.14 4.06
CA TYR A 52 -5.90 19.68 4.00
C TYR A 52 -4.49 19.10 3.91
N THR A 53 -4.03 18.43 4.96
CA THR A 53 -2.63 18.02 5.08
C THR A 53 -2.47 16.51 5.16
N ILE A 54 -1.54 16.00 4.36
CA ILE A 54 -1.01 14.64 4.41
C ILE A 54 0.52 14.74 4.54
N VAL A 55 1.11 13.90 5.38
CA VAL A 55 2.56 13.68 5.41
C VAL A 55 2.87 12.35 4.74
N ILE A 56 3.84 12.34 3.82
CA ILE A 56 4.26 11.08 3.20
C ILE A 56 4.84 10.15 4.27
N PRO A 57 4.56 8.84 4.24
CA PRO A 57 5.40 7.84 4.89
C PRO A 57 6.80 7.92 4.29
N PRO A 58 7.79 8.49 5.00
CA PRO A 58 9.06 8.85 4.39
C PRO A 58 9.78 7.58 3.91
N PRO A 59 10.02 7.39 2.60
CA PRO A 59 10.66 6.18 2.13
C PRO A 59 12.10 6.07 2.65
N ASN A 60 12.47 4.87 3.05
CA ASN A 60 13.83 4.57 3.53
C ASN A 60 14.85 4.71 2.40
N ILE A 61 15.99 5.38 2.64
CA ILE A 61 17.09 5.56 1.68
C ILE A 61 17.92 4.28 1.42
N THR A 62 17.27 3.13 1.24
CA THR A 62 17.89 1.79 1.19
C THR A 62 17.88 1.15 -0.21
N GLY A 63 17.55 1.93 -1.24
CA GLY A 63 17.47 1.45 -2.62
C GLY A 63 16.46 2.25 -3.45
N GLN A 64 15.68 1.52 -4.26
CA GLN A 64 14.64 2.04 -5.13
C GLN A 64 13.24 1.73 -4.58
N LEU A 65 12.24 2.48 -5.03
CA LEU A 65 10.84 2.22 -4.74
C LEU A 65 10.35 0.91 -5.39
N HIS A 66 9.19 0.45 -4.94
CA HIS A 66 8.51 -0.74 -5.45
C HIS A 66 7.00 -0.50 -5.48
N MET A 67 6.21 -1.41 -6.06
CA MET A 67 4.75 -1.28 -6.18
C MET A 67 3.99 -0.90 -4.91
N GLY A 68 4.39 -1.39 -3.73
CA GLY A 68 3.81 -0.91 -2.46
C GLY A 68 3.91 0.60 -2.25
N HIS A 69 5.05 1.22 -2.57
CA HIS A 69 5.21 2.68 -2.50
C HIS A 69 4.38 3.39 -3.58
N ALA A 70 4.31 2.81 -4.78
CA ALA A 70 3.49 3.37 -5.86
C ALA A 70 2.00 3.39 -5.48
N LEU A 71 1.50 2.31 -4.84
CA LEU A 71 0.14 2.25 -4.31
C LEU A 71 -0.06 3.36 -3.27
N ASP A 72 0.75 3.36 -2.22
CA ASP A 72 0.64 4.31 -1.11
C ASP A 72 0.61 5.78 -1.59
N ASN A 73 1.56 6.14 -2.46
CA ASN A 73 1.66 7.50 -3.00
C ASN A 73 0.53 7.85 -3.98
N THR A 74 0.04 6.88 -4.76
CA THR A 74 -1.11 7.10 -5.64
C THR A 74 -2.35 7.46 -4.81
N LEU A 75 -2.63 6.72 -3.74
CA LEU A 75 -3.78 6.98 -2.88
C LEU A 75 -3.69 8.33 -2.17
N GLN A 76 -2.50 8.72 -1.71
CA GLN A 76 -2.26 10.05 -1.12
C GLN A 76 -2.49 11.17 -2.14
N ASP A 77 -1.89 11.05 -3.33
CA ASP A 77 -1.99 12.09 -4.36
C ASP A 77 -3.41 12.27 -4.88
N ILE A 78 -4.21 11.19 -4.96
CA ILE A 78 -5.64 11.26 -5.28
C ILE A 78 -6.36 12.19 -4.29
N LEU A 79 -6.16 11.99 -2.99
CA LEU A 79 -6.80 12.80 -1.96
C LEU A 79 -6.33 14.26 -2.01
N ILE A 80 -5.03 14.48 -2.23
CA ILE A 80 -4.43 15.81 -2.31
C ILE A 80 -4.97 16.60 -3.51
N ARG A 81 -4.96 16.01 -4.71
CA ARG A 81 -5.48 16.66 -5.92
C ARG A 81 -6.96 16.96 -5.80
N TRP A 82 -7.74 16.00 -5.31
CA TRP A 82 -9.17 16.19 -5.09
C TRP A 82 -9.46 17.34 -4.10
N ARG A 83 -8.81 17.36 -2.93
CA ARG A 83 -9.01 18.42 -1.93
C ARG A 83 -8.52 19.78 -2.42
N ARG A 84 -7.41 19.82 -3.17
CA ARG A 84 -6.93 21.04 -3.83
C ARG A 84 -7.99 21.61 -4.78
N MET A 85 -8.61 20.76 -5.61
CA MET A 85 -9.68 21.15 -6.53
C MET A 85 -10.97 21.55 -5.81
N GLN A 86 -11.22 21.05 -4.60
CA GLN A 86 -12.31 21.52 -3.72
C GLN A 86 -12.02 22.88 -3.05
N GLY A 87 -10.86 23.47 -3.31
CA GLY A 87 -10.49 24.78 -2.79
C GLY A 87 -9.74 24.75 -1.46
N PHE A 88 -9.38 23.59 -0.92
CA PHE A 88 -8.51 23.49 0.26
C PHE A 88 -7.08 23.92 -0.09
N GLU A 89 -6.37 24.42 0.91
CA GLU A 89 -4.92 24.54 0.86
C GLU A 89 -4.30 23.17 1.14
N ALA A 90 -4.09 22.41 0.07
CA ALA A 90 -3.67 21.01 0.15
C ALA A 90 -2.14 20.91 0.26
N LEU A 91 -1.64 20.62 1.47
CA LEU A 91 -0.23 20.34 1.72
C LEU A 91 0.01 18.83 1.70
N TRP A 92 0.83 18.38 0.76
CA TRP A 92 1.44 17.05 0.83
C TRP A 92 2.92 17.20 1.13
N MET A 93 3.29 16.96 2.38
CA MET A 93 4.65 17.14 2.89
C MET A 93 5.54 15.97 2.45
N PRO A 94 6.55 16.20 1.59
CA PRO A 94 7.46 15.16 1.16
C PRO A 94 8.65 14.99 2.11
N GLY A 95 9.29 13.82 2.03
CA GLY A 95 10.58 13.60 2.65
C GLY A 95 11.01 12.15 2.64
N THR A 96 12.21 11.91 3.16
CA THR A 96 12.85 10.58 3.20
C THR A 96 13.35 10.23 4.60
N ASP A 97 13.43 8.94 4.88
CA ASP A 97 13.88 8.41 6.16
C ASP A 97 15.31 7.90 6.05
N HIS A 98 16.16 8.31 6.98
CA HIS A 98 17.53 7.86 7.14
C HIS A 98 17.62 6.36 7.43
N ALA A 99 16.56 5.78 8.01
CA ALA A 99 16.39 4.36 8.26
C ALA A 99 17.53 3.69 9.05
N SER A 100 18.32 4.48 9.81
CA SER A 100 19.51 4.11 10.61
C SER A 100 20.14 2.76 10.23
N ILE A 101 19.82 1.70 10.98
CA ILE A 101 20.28 0.31 10.82
C ILE A 101 20.17 -0.23 9.39
N ALA A 102 19.29 0.29 8.53
CA ALA A 102 18.93 -0.31 7.22
C ALA A 102 19.87 0.20 6.17
N THR A 103 20.08 1.51 6.23
CA THR A 103 21.06 2.23 5.45
C THR A 103 22.45 1.78 5.87
N GLU A 104 22.74 1.71 7.17
CA GLU A 104 24.02 1.22 7.67
C GLU A 104 24.31 -0.22 7.20
N ALA A 105 23.36 -1.15 7.33
CA ALA A 105 23.55 -2.51 6.83
C ALA A 105 23.82 -2.57 5.31
N LYS A 106 23.19 -1.70 4.51
CA LYS A 106 23.41 -1.63 3.06
C LYS A 106 24.77 -1.04 2.70
N ILE A 107 25.21 -0.01 3.43
CA ILE A 107 26.54 0.58 3.26
C ILE A 107 27.60 -0.45 3.65
N VAL A 108 27.44 -1.15 4.78
CA VAL A 108 28.37 -2.20 5.21
C VAL A 108 28.42 -3.36 4.20
N GLU A 109 27.28 -3.78 3.65
CA GLU A 109 27.24 -4.80 2.59
C GLU A 109 27.98 -4.35 1.32
N ALA A 110 27.89 -3.06 0.97
CA ALA A 110 28.61 -2.48 -0.16
C ALA A 110 30.13 -2.41 0.13
N MET A 111 30.52 -1.94 1.33
CA MET A 111 31.92 -1.88 1.78
C MET A 111 32.57 -3.26 1.84
N ALA A 112 31.84 -4.28 2.29
CA ALA A 112 32.35 -5.65 2.30
C ALA A 112 32.69 -6.16 0.88
N LYS A 113 31.98 -5.72 -0.16
CA LYS A 113 32.30 -6.03 -1.57
C LYS A 113 33.56 -5.30 -2.05
N GLU A 114 33.90 -4.17 -1.43
CA GLU A 114 35.17 -3.44 -1.64
C GLU A 114 36.33 -4.03 -0.81
N GLY A 115 36.04 -4.95 0.11
CA GLY A 115 37.03 -5.56 1.01
C GLY A 115 37.43 -4.68 2.19
N VAL A 116 36.58 -3.72 2.59
CA VAL A 116 36.83 -2.77 3.68
C VAL A 116 35.75 -2.92 4.76
N SER A 117 36.13 -2.84 6.03
CA SER A 117 35.23 -2.86 7.18
C SER A 117 34.98 -1.46 7.75
N LYS A 118 34.02 -1.33 8.69
CA LYS A 118 33.74 -0.06 9.37
C LYS A 118 34.94 0.36 10.21
N GLU A 119 35.56 -0.61 10.87
CA GLU A 119 36.69 -0.45 11.77
C GLU A 119 37.94 0.05 11.02
N ASP A 120 38.10 -0.34 9.75
CA ASP A 120 39.23 0.09 8.91
C ASP A 120 39.20 1.60 8.58
N ILE A 121 38.01 2.20 8.44
CA ILE A 121 37.84 3.60 8.03
C ILE A 121 37.48 4.53 9.19
N GLY A 122 36.97 3.99 10.30
CA GLY A 122 36.52 4.79 11.43
C GLY A 122 35.18 5.49 11.20
N ARG A 123 34.66 6.11 12.26
CA ARG A 123 33.29 6.67 12.28
C ARG A 123 33.10 7.84 11.33
N ASP A 124 34.05 8.77 11.28
CA ASP A 124 33.91 10.01 10.50
C ASP A 124 33.84 9.71 9.00
N ASP A 125 34.79 8.91 8.48
CA ASP A 125 34.78 8.47 7.07
C ASP A 125 33.54 7.63 6.74
N PHE A 126 33.05 6.82 7.68
CA PHE A 126 31.80 6.09 7.51
C PHE A 126 30.59 7.03 7.38
N LEU A 127 30.52 8.08 8.19
CA LEU A 127 29.45 9.08 8.12
C LEU A 127 29.49 9.86 6.80
N GLU A 128 30.68 10.21 6.29
CA GLU A 128 30.82 10.82 4.96
C GLU A 128 30.24 9.91 3.87
N ARG A 129 30.55 8.61 3.91
CA ARG A 129 29.97 7.63 2.99
C ARG A 129 28.45 7.50 3.15
N ALA A 130 27.93 7.58 4.37
CA ALA A 130 26.49 7.50 4.62
C ALA A 130 25.73 8.73 4.07
N TRP A 131 26.30 9.93 4.17
CA TRP A 131 25.75 11.11 3.52
C TRP A 131 25.83 11.04 2.00
N ALA A 132 26.93 10.55 1.43
CA ALA A 132 27.03 10.31 -0.01
C ALA A 132 25.99 9.27 -0.50
N TRP A 133 25.70 8.24 0.32
CA TRP A 133 24.63 7.28 0.06
C TRP A 133 23.25 7.97 0.04
N LYS A 134 22.96 8.83 1.03
CA LYS A 134 21.73 9.64 1.06
C LYS A 134 21.55 10.46 -0.21
N GLU A 135 22.59 11.15 -0.68
CA GLU A 135 22.47 12.01 -1.88
C GLU A 135 22.11 11.20 -3.13
N ASN A 136 22.72 10.04 -3.31
CA ASN A 136 22.45 9.18 -4.47
C ASN A 136 21.06 8.54 -4.42
N TYR A 137 20.70 7.88 -3.30
CA TYR A 137 19.46 7.12 -3.20
C TYR A 137 18.24 7.99 -2.88
N GLY A 138 18.42 9.06 -2.11
CA GLY A 138 17.36 10.06 -1.85
C GLY A 138 16.91 10.72 -3.15
N SER A 139 17.85 11.22 -3.96
CA SER A 139 17.55 11.81 -5.27
C SER A 139 16.83 10.83 -6.20
N ARG A 140 17.24 9.55 -6.18
CA ARG A 140 16.58 8.50 -6.96
C ARG A 140 15.13 8.30 -6.53
N ILE A 141 14.86 8.17 -5.23
CA ILE A 141 13.51 7.98 -4.69
C ILE A 141 12.61 9.15 -5.08
N ILE A 142 13.09 10.39 -4.92
CA ILE A 142 12.33 11.59 -5.28
C ILE A 142 12.00 11.59 -6.77
N ASN A 143 12.98 11.32 -7.63
CA ASN A 143 12.76 11.23 -9.07
C ASN A 143 11.75 10.12 -9.44
N GLN A 144 11.71 9.02 -8.69
CA GLN A 144 10.70 7.98 -8.91
C GLN A 144 9.29 8.46 -8.54
N LEU A 145 9.13 9.19 -7.44
CA LEU A 145 7.85 9.81 -7.06
C LEU A 145 7.41 10.88 -8.07
N LYS A 146 8.36 11.68 -8.56
CA LYS A 146 8.11 12.67 -9.62
C LYS A 146 7.62 12.01 -10.91
N LYS A 147 8.27 10.93 -11.36
CA LYS A 147 7.81 10.13 -12.51
C LYS A 147 6.43 9.48 -12.30
N LEU A 148 6.06 9.15 -11.06
CA LEU A 148 4.70 8.68 -10.74
C LEU A 148 3.65 9.81 -10.81
N GLY A 149 4.07 11.07 -10.91
CA GLY A 149 3.17 12.23 -10.93
C GLY A 149 2.74 12.71 -9.56
N SER A 150 3.51 12.42 -8.50
CA SER A 150 3.20 12.88 -7.14
C SER A 150 3.23 14.41 -7.03
N SER A 151 2.13 15.04 -6.61
CA SER A 151 2.02 16.50 -6.45
C SER A 151 2.48 17.01 -5.07
N CYS A 152 3.60 16.48 -4.56
CA CYS A 152 4.17 16.90 -3.29
C CYS A 152 4.72 18.32 -3.33
N ASP A 153 4.71 19.00 -2.19
CA ASP A 153 5.38 20.31 -2.03
C ASP A 153 6.90 20.11 -1.91
N TRP A 154 7.57 19.91 -3.05
CA TRP A 154 9.00 19.58 -3.11
C TRP A 154 9.91 20.66 -2.53
N GLU A 155 9.46 21.91 -2.45
CA GLU A 155 10.22 22.98 -1.78
C GLU A 155 10.33 22.76 -0.27
N ARG A 156 9.43 21.96 0.30
CA ARG A 156 9.38 21.60 1.71
C ARG A 156 9.93 20.21 1.99
N GLU A 157 10.69 19.62 1.07
CA GLU A 157 11.31 18.31 1.29
C GLU A 157 12.06 18.26 2.63
N ARG A 158 11.78 17.22 3.40
CA ARG A 158 12.43 16.93 4.68
C ARG A 158 13.25 15.66 4.64
N PHE A 159 14.27 15.62 5.47
CA PHE A 159 15.01 14.42 5.76
C PHE A 159 15.04 14.23 7.27
N THR A 160 14.78 13.02 7.75
CA THR A 160 14.74 12.75 9.20
C THR A 160 16.00 13.21 9.96
N LEU A 161 17.20 13.22 9.33
CA LEU A 161 18.44 13.76 9.91
C LEU A 161 18.78 15.20 9.47
N ASP A 162 17.88 15.92 8.82
CA ASP A 162 18.09 17.36 8.56
C ASP A 162 18.14 18.16 9.86
N GLU A 163 18.57 19.42 9.78
CA GLU A 163 18.81 20.27 10.95
C GLU A 163 17.53 20.46 11.79
N GLY A 164 16.39 20.71 11.14
CA GLY A 164 15.11 20.96 11.79
C GLY A 164 14.58 19.72 12.51
N CYS A 165 14.54 18.58 11.80
CA CYS A 165 14.11 17.30 12.37
C CYS A 165 15.06 16.82 13.48
N SER A 166 16.38 17.01 13.32
CA SER A 166 17.36 16.68 14.36
C SER A 166 17.19 17.52 15.62
N ARG A 167 16.85 18.81 15.47
CA ARG A 167 16.53 19.68 16.61
C ARG A 167 15.27 19.21 17.33
N ALA A 168 14.23 18.79 16.59
CA ALA A 168 13.03 18.19 17.16
C ALA A 168 13.33 16.93 17.98
N VAL A 169 14.08 15.98 17.41
CA VAL A 169 14.46 14.73 18.09
C VAL A 169 15.18 15.01 19.39
N ARG A 170 16.12 15.97 19.38
CA ARG A 170 16.86 16.37 20.57
C ARG A 170 15.96 16.98 21.63
N GLU A 171 15.06 17.88 21.24
CA GLU A 171 14.11 18.50 22.16
C GLU A 171 13.19 17.45 22.81
N VAL A 172 12.69 16.48 22.05
CA VAL A 172 11.86 15.39 22.57
C VAL A 172 12.62 14.56 23.58
N PHE A 173 13.85 14.14 23.26
CA PHE A 173 14.67 13.34 24.18
C PHE A 173 14.85 14.07 25.51
N VAL A 174 15.27 15.34 25.46
CA VAL A 174 15.53 16.12 26.68
C VAL A 174 14.24 16.34 27.47
N ARG A 175 13.12 16.66 26.82
CA ARG A 175 11.81 16.84 27.51
C ARG A 175 11.34 15.57 28.22
N LEU A 176 11.42 14.41 27.55
CA LEU A 176 11.00 13.15 28.15
C LEU A 176 11.94 12.73 29.29
N TYR A 177 13.23 13.03 29.18
CA TYR A 177 14.20 12.83 30.26
C TYR A 177 13.89 13.74 31.47
N GLU A 178 13.65 15.02 31.25
CA GLU A 178 13.24 15.99 32.29
C GLU A 178 11.95 15.57 33.01
N LYS A 179 11.04 14.87 32.31
CA LYS A 179 9.80 14.29 32.87
C LYS A 179 10.01 12.93 33.57
N GLY A 180 11.21 12.36 33.54
CA GLY A 180 11.49 11.01 34.08
C GLY A 180 10.83 9.87 33.29
N LEU A 181 10.42 10.14 32.05
CA LEU A 181 9.86 9.17 31.12
C LEU A 181 10.96 8.48 30.30
N ILE A 182 12.05 9.19 29.99
CA ILE A 182 13.29 8.54 29.53
C ILE A 182 14.17 8.22 30.72
N TYR A 183 14.71 7.00 30.74
CA TYR A 183 15.68 6.56 31.75
C TYR A 183 16.73 5.64 31.13
N ARG A 184 17.88 5.51 31.80
CA ARG A 184 18.92 4.55 31.45
C ARG A 184 18.91 3.43 32.50
N GLY A 185 18.91 2.18 32.09
CA GLY A 185 18.84 1.04 33.00
C GLY A 185 19.31 -0.26 32.36
N GLU A 186 19.68 -1.22 33.20
CA GLU A 186 20.00 -2.57 32.75
C GLU A 186 18.70 -3.36 32.62
N ARG A 187 18.39 -3.78 31.39
CA ARG A 187 17.27 -4.70 31.12
C ARG A 187 17.70 -5.71 30.08
N ILE A 188 16.94 -6.79 30.00
CA ILE A 188 17.05 -7.73 28.90
C ILE A 188 16.55 -7.05 27.61
N ILE A 189 17.38 -7.13 26.58
CA ILE A 189 17.11 -6.61 25.25
C ILE A 189 17.24 -7.73 24.22
N ASN A 190 16.59 -7.55 23.07
CA ASN A 190 16.84 -8.37 21.91
C ASN A 190 18.16 -7.89 21.26
N TRP A 191 19.17 -8.75 21.21
CA TRP A 191 20.46 -8.44 20.59
C TRP A 191 20.64 -9.22 19.29
N CYS A 192 21.06 -8.53 18.22
CA CYS A 192 21.45 -9.18 16.99
C CYS A 192 22.97 -9.35 16.96
N THR A 193 23.46 -10.58 17.13
CA THR A 193 24.90 -10.92 17.14
C THR A 193 25.61 -10.68 15.80
N HIS A 194 24.85 -10.55 14.71
CA HIS A 194 25.39 -10.22 13.39
C HIS A 194 25.43 -8.69 13.14
N CYS A 195 24.39 -7.96 13.58
CA CYS A 195 24.32 -6.51 13.38
C CYS A 195 25.01 -5.72 14.51
N HIS A 196 25.37 -6.40 15.61
CA HIS A 196 25.96 -5.82 16.82
C HIS A 196 25.15 -4.64 17.37
N THR A 197 23.83 -4.82 17.47
CA THR A 197 22.93 -3.76 17.93
C THR A 197 21.67 -4.34 18.57
N SER A 198 21.06 -3.55 19.45
CA SER A 198 19.76 -3.85 20.03
C SER A 198 18.63 -3.77 18.99
N ILE A 199 17.61 -4.61 19.18
CA ILE A 199 16.44 -4.74 18.31
C ILE A 199 15.19 -4.50 19.17
N SER A 200 14.24 -3.68 18.71
CA SER A 200 12.99 -3.53 19.45
C SER A 200 12.11 -4.78 19.30
N ASP A 201 11.19 -5.03 20.24
CA ASP A 201 10.26 -6.19 20.16
C ASP A 201 9.47 -6.21 18.85
N ALA A 202 9.13 -5.03 18.32
CA ALA A 202 8.43 -4.91 17.04
C ALA A 202 9.30 -5.37 15.86
N GLU A 203 10.62 -5.29 15.95
CA GLU A 203 11.58 -5.64 14.90
C GLU A 203 12.02 -7.13 14.93
N VAL A 204 11.40 -7.95 15.78
CA VAL A 204 11.64 -9.40 15.87
C VAL A 204 10.58 -10.15 15.06
N GLU A 205 11.02 -10.94 14.08
CA GLU A 205 10.14 -11.84 13.31
C GLU A 205 10.21 -13.26 13.87
N PHE A 206 9.05 -13.79 14.25
CA PHE A 206 8.92 -15.14 14.78
C PHE A 206 8.54 -16.13 13.69
N GLU A 207 9.28 -17.22 13.62
CA GLU A 207 9.01 -18.34 12.71
C GLU A 207 9.05 -19.66 13.49
N GLU A 208 8.15 -20.59 13.17
CA GLU A 208 8.17 -21.93 13.74
C GLU A 208 9.38 -22.70 13.20
N LYS A 209 10.27 -23.14 14.09
CA LYS A 209 11.47 -23.91 13.75
C LYS A 209 11.49 -25.24 14.48
N ASP A 210 12.02 -26.25 13.78
CA ASP A 210 12.33 -27.55 14.39
C ASP A 210 13.47 -27.36 15.40
N ALA A 211 13.25 -27.85 16.61
CA ALA A 211 14.16 -27.78 17.73
C ALA A 211 14.11 -29.09 18.53
N ALA A 212 14.96 -29.15 19.55
CA ALA A 212 15.03 -30.27 20.47
C ALA A 212 14.72 -29.76 21.88
N PHE A 213 13.93 -30.54 22.61
CA PHE A 213 13.59 -30.32 24.00
C PHE A 213 14.38 -31.33 24.84
N TYR A 214 15.35 -30.83 25.58
CA TYR A 214 16.32 -31.62 26.33
C TYR A 214 15.85 -31.76 27.77
N HIS A 215 15.66 -33.00 28.23
CA HIS A 215 15.34 -33.31 29.61
C HIS A 215 16.62 -33.58 30.40
N LEU A 216 16.89 -32.73 31.39
CA LEU A 216 18.16 -32.69 32.13
C LEU A 216 17.92 -32.98 33.62
N ARG A 217 18.89 -33.63 34.27
CA ARG A 217 18.91 -33.85 35.72
C ARG A 217 19.83 -32.87 36.41
N TYR A 218 19.30 -32.19 37.42
CA TYR A 218 20.02 -31.30 38.32
C TYR A 218 20.11 -31.99 39.69
N PRO A 219 21.29 -32.53 40.09
CA PRO A 219 21.45 -33.19 41.37
C PRO A 219 21.14 -32.25 42.54
N LEU A 220 20.50 -32.74 43.60
CA LEU A 220 20.32 -31.97 44.84
C LEU A 220 21.64 -31.88 45.59
N ALA A 221 21.94 -30.70 46.15
CA ALA A 221 23.18 -30.46 46.88
C ALA A 221 23.31 -31.33 48.15
N ASP A 222 22.18 -31.74 48.74
CA ASP A 222 22.11 -32.64 49.90
C ASP A 222 22.33 -34.13 49.53
N GLY A 223 22.49 -34.45 48.25
CA GLY A 223 22.69 -35.81 47.74
C GLY A 223 21.43 -36.69 47.77
N SER A 224 20.25 -36.12 48.07
CA SER A 224 19.00 -36.88 48.22
C SER A 224 18.34 -37.30 46.91
N GLY A 225 18.84 -36.82 45.76
CA GLY A 225 18.28 -37.14 44.44
C GLY A 225 18.62 -36.08 43.40
N TYR A 226 17.67 -35.83 42.49
CA TYR A 226 17.78 -34.82 41.43
C TYR A 226 16.41 -34.22 41.11
N LEU A 227 16.40 -33.02 40.53
CA LEU A 227 15.27 -32.45 39.81
C LEU A 227 15.43 -32.69 38.32
N GLU A 228 14.35 -33.08 37.64
CA GLU A 228 14.30 -33.16 36.19
C GLU A 228 13.66 -31.89 35.63
N LEU A 229 14.39 -31.18 34.77
CA LEU A 229 13.90 -30.00 34.06
C LEU A 229 14.00 -30.21 32.56
N ALA A 230 13.28 -29.40 31.79
CA ALA A 230 13.35 -29.45 30.34
C ALA A 230 13.64 -28.08 29.73
N THR A 231 14.48 -28.04 28.69
CA THR A 231 14.91 -26.79 28.04
C THR A 231 15.17 -26.98 26.56
N THR A 232 14.98 -25.92 25.77
CA THR A 232 15.38 -25.88 24.35
C THR A 232 16.80 -25.32 24.14
N ARG A 233 17.40 -24.72 25.18
CA ARG A 233 18.69 -24.01 25.13
C ARG A 233 19.67 -24.51 26.19
N PRO A 234 20.18 -25.75 26.10
CA PRO A 234 21.09 -26.29 27.11
C PRO A 234 22.40 -25.49 27.21
N GLU A 235 22.85 -24.80 26.15
CA GLU A 235 24.03 -23.92 26.21
C GLU A 235 23.92 -22.77 27.22
N THR A 236 22.70 -22.29 27.46
CA THR A 236 22.47 -21.20 28.42
C THR A 236 22.56 -21.69 29.87
N MET A 237 22.53 -23.01 30.12
CA MET A 237 22.54 -23.55 31.48
C MET A 237 23.76 -23.10 32.30
N LEU A 238 24.86 -22.78 31.63
CA LEU A 238 26.07 -22.27 32.28
C LEU A 238 25.84 -20.95 33.03
N GLY A 239 24.81 -20.20 32.65
CA GLY A 239 24.37 -18.97 33.30
C GLY A 239 23.17 -19.15 34.23
N ASP A 240 22.73 -20.39 34.53
CA ASP A 240 21.61 -20.61 35.43
C ASP A 240 21.95 -20.13 36.84
N THR A 241 20.99 -19.44 37.48
CA THR A 241 21.15 -18.92 38.84
C THR A 241 20.07 -19.39 39.80
N ALA A 242 19.02 -20.05 39.30
CA ALA A 242 18.08 -20.82 40.09
C ALA A 242 17.38 -21.89 39.24
N VAL A 243 16.59 -22.73 39.91
CA VAL A 243 15.56 -23.56 39.29
C VAL A 243 14.21 -23.13 39.86
N ALA A 244 13.21 -22.88 39.02
CA ALA A 244 11.88 -22.48 39.46
C ALA A 244 10.87 -23.63 39.34
N VAL A 245 9.96 -23.68 40.31
CA VAL A 245 8.78 -24.55 40.31
C VAL A 245 7.53 -23.74 40.64
N HIS A 246 6.36 -24.20 40.21
CA HIS A 246 5.11 -23.51 40.54
C HIS A 246 4.82 -23.65 42.05
N PRO A 247 4.39 -22.59 42.75
CA PRO A 247 4.15 -22.62 44.20
C PRO A 247 3.08 -23.66 44.61
N ASP A 248 2.09 -23.88 43.75
CA ASP A 248 0.99 -24.83 44.01
C ASP A 248 1.24 -26.25 43.49
N ASP A 249 2.44 -26.53 42.95
CA ASP A 249 2.77 -27.87 42.47
C ASP A 249 3.21 -28.79 43.63
N GLU A 250 2.27 -29.59 44.12
CA GLU A 250 2.49 -30.54 45.22
C GLU A 250 3.64 -31.53 44.93
N ARG A 251 3.96 -31.82 43.66
CA ARG A 251 5.07 -32.71 43.28
C ARG A 251 6.41 -32.13 43.70
N TYR A 252 6.54 -30.79 43.66
CA TYR A 252 7.81 -30.10 43.87
C TYR A 252 7.87 -29.21 45.12
N ALA A 253 6.76 -29.04 45.83
CA ALA A 253 6.68 -28.19 47.04
C ALA A 253 7.78 -28.48 48.08
N SER A 254 8.18 -29.74 48.23
CA SER A 254 9.24 -30.15 49.18
C SER A 254 10.67 -29.76 48.78
N PHE A 255 10.89 -29.31 47.54
CA PHE A 255 12.19 -28.87 47.04
C PHE A 255 12.38 -27.35 47.12
N ILE A 256 11.32 -26.58 47.36
CA ILE A 256 11.40 -25.11 47.49
C ILE A 256 12.34 -24.74 48.65
N GLY A 257 13.32 -23.88 48.38
CA GLY A 257 14.34 -23.46 49.34
C GLY A 257 15.52 -24.44 49.51
N LYS A 258 15.53 -25.58 48.80
CA LYS A 258 16.72 -26.43 48.67
C LYS A 258 17.66 -25.91 47.58
N ASN A 259 18.90 -26.39 47.58
CA ASN A 259 19.87 -26.13 46.51
C ASN A 259 20.03 -27.35 45.61
N VAL A 260 20.23 -27.09 44.32
CA VAL A 260 20.71 -28.07 43.33
C VAL A 260 22.12 -27.71 42.88
N ILE A 261 22.87 -28.70 42.42
CA ILE A 261 24.16 -28.53 41.76
C ILE A 261 23.89 -28.33 40.27
N LEU A 262 24.25 -27.14 39.77
CA LEU A 262 24.29 -26.85 38.35
C LEU A 262 25.30 -27.78 37.66
N PRO A 263 24.88 -28.67 36.76
CA PRO A 263 25.78 -29.57 36.07
C PRO A 263 26.86 -28.82 35.26
N ILE A 264 28.01 -29.46 35.07
CA ILE A 264 29.20 -28.92 34.39
C ILE A 264 29.91 -27.80 35.15
N VAL A 265 29.19 -26.77 35.59
CA VAL A 265 29.75 -25.65 36.37
C VAL A 265 30.08 -26.07 37.81
N ASN A 266 29.35 -27.07 38.34
CA ASN A 266 29.46 -27.57 39.71
C ASN A 266 29.23 -26.46 40.77
N LYS A 267 28.19 -25.66 40.54
CA LYS A 267 27.80 -24.53 41.41
C LYS A 267 26.47 -24.83 42.09
N GLU A 268 26.34 -24.51 43.38
CA GLU A 268 25.05 -24.56 44.07
C GLU A 268 24.15 -23.39 43.64
N ILE A 269 22.92 -23.70 43.25
CA ILE A 269 21.86 -22.73 42.92
C ILE A 269 20.56 -23.10 43.64
N PRO A 270 19.76 -22.11 44.08
CA PRO A 270 18.52 -22.35 44.83
C PRO A 270 17.37 -22.84 43.94
N VAL A 271 16.42 -23.53 44.56
CA VAL A 271 15.09 -23.83 44.01
C VAL A 271 14.08 -22.80 44.53
N VAL A 272 13.50 -22.01 43.63
CA VAL A 272 12.56 -20.93 43.93
C VAL A 272 11.13 -21.27 43.52
N ALA A 273 10.14 -20.63 44.14
CA ALA A 273 8.73 -20.80 43.80
C ALA A 273 8.21 -19.57 43.04
N ASP A 274 7.74 -19.74 41.82
CA ASP A 274 7.24 -18.63 41.00
C ASP A 274 6.03 -19.05 40.15
N SER A 275 4.99 -18.20 40.11
CA SER A 275 3.76 -18.47 39.36
C SER A 275 3.93 -18.37 37.83
N TYR A 276 5.09 -17.93 37.35
CA TYR A 276 5.44 -18.01 35.93
C TYR A 276 5.54 -19.47 35.42
N VAL A 277 5.86 -20.41 36.30
CA VAL A 277 6.08 -21.81 35.90
C VAL A 277 4.76 -22.52 35.62
N GLU A 278 4.55 -22.94 34.38
CA GLU A 278 3.38 -23.75 34.00
C GLU A 278 3.53 -25.20 34.47
N MET A 279 2.62 -25.67 35.33
CA MET A 279 2.69 -27.02 35.93
C MET A 279 2.65 -28.15 34.90
N ASP A 280 1.91 -27.96 33.80
CA ASP A 280 1.69 -28.97 32.77
C ASP A 280 2.72 -28.91 31.62
N PHE A 281 3.60 -27.90 31.60
CA PHE A 281 4.60 -27.75 30.54
C PHE A 281 5.91 -28.48 30.89
N GLY A 282 6.33 -29.41 30.02
CA GLY A 282 7.53 -30.21 30.22
C GLY A 282 7.46 -31.03 31.51
N THR A 283 8.28 -30.70 32.50
CA THR A 283 8.27 -31.36 33.82
C THR A 283 7.59 -30.53 34.91
N GLY A 284 7.17 -29.29 34.65
CA GLY A 284 6.77 -28.34 35.70
C GLY A 284 7.94 -27.74 36.49
N VAL A 285 9.18 -27.94 35.99
CA VAL A 285 10.42 -27.40 36.54
C VAL A 285 11.18 -26.66 35.45
N VAL A 286 11.54 -25.40 35.69
CA VAL A 286 12.16 -24.52 34.70
C VAL A 286 13.51 -24.04 35.22
N LYS A 287 14.55 -24.07 34.37
CA LYS A 287 15.83 -23.44 34.70
C LYS A 287 15.70 -21.91 34.59
N ILE A 288 16.30 -21.15 35.51
CA ILE A 288 16.24 -19.69 35.49
C ILE A 288 17.59 -19.11 35.11
N THR A 289 17.60 -18.44 33.96
CA THR A 289 18.77 -17.86 33.28
C THR A 289 18.56 -16.36 33.02
N PRO A 290 18.66 -15.50 34.05
CA PRO A 290 18.24 -14.11 33.93
C PRO A 290 18.93 -13.32 32.80
N ALA A 291 20.16 -13.69 32.43
CA ALA A 291 20.90 -12.99 31.39
C ALA A 291 20.50 -13.35 29.95
N HIS A 292 19.74 -14.44 29.73
CA HIS A 292 19.56 -15.07 28.42
C HIS A 292 18.11 -15.39 28.03
N ASP A 293 17.13 -15.11 28.89
CA ASP A 293 15.70 -15.21 28.58
C ASP A 293 14.89 -14.08 29.25
N PRO A 294 14.00 -13.38 28.52
CA PRO A 294 13.24 -12.26 29.08
C PRO A 294 12.34 -12.61 30.26
N ASN A 295 11.75 -13.80 30.27
CA ASN A 295 10.89 -14.22 31.37
C ASN A 295 11.72 -14.64 32.57
N ASP A 296 12.84 -15.34 32.34
CA ASP A 296 13.80 -15.69 33.39
C ASP A 296 14.38 -14.44 34.05
N PHE A 297 14.59 -13.36 33.29
CA PHE A 297 15.04 -12.07 33.83
C PHE A 297 14.02 -11.50 34.83
N GLU A 298 12.73 -11.51 34.48
CA GLU A 298 11.66 -11.03 35.36
C GLU A 298 11.50 -11.92 36.61
N VAL A 299 11.65 -13.25 36.48
CA VAL A 299 11.73 -14.16 37.64
C VAL A 299 12.97 -13.81 38.49
N GLY A 300 14.12 -13.61 37.86
CA GLY A 300 15.36 -13.21 38.51
C GLY A 300 15.23 -11.95 39.34
N LEU A 301 14.55 -10.92 38.80
CA LEU A 301 14.26 -9.69 39.52
C LEU A 301 13.32 -9.91 40.72
N ARG A 302 12.29 -10.74 40.59
CA ARG A 302 11.36 -11.05 41.70
C ARG A 302 12.02 -11.76 42.87
N HIS A 303 13.04 -12.57 42.59
CA HIS A 303 13.74 -13.42 43.58
C HIS A 303 15.17 -12.95 43.91
N ASP A 304 15.58 -11.76 43.46
CA ASP A 304 16.92 -11.19 43.68
C ASP A 304 18.07 -12.12 43.24
N LEU A 305 17.90 -12.74 42.07
CA LEU A 305 18.88 -13.70 41.54
C LEU A 305 20.02 -13.00 40.78
N PRO A 306 21.26 -13.52 40.87
CA PRO A 306 22.36 -13.00 40.07
C PRO A 306 22.10 -13.10 38.57
N VAL A 307 22.59 -12.12 37.81
CA VAL A 307 22.56 -12.10 36.34
C VAL A 307 23.94 -12.53 35.84
N VAL A 308 24.02 -13.71 35.19
CA VAL A 308 25.27 -14.30 34.72
C VAL A 308 25.25 -14.43 33.20
N THR A 309 25.96 -13.54 32.51
CA THR A 309 26.06 -13.53 31.04
C THR A 309 27.19 -14.45 30.57
N VAL A 310 26.88 -15.52 29.84
CA VAL A 310 27.88 -16.49 29.33
C VAL A 310 28.16 -16.37 27.83
N VAL A 311 27.41 -15.52 27.12
CA VAL A 311 27.56 -15.27 25.68
C VAL A 311 27.92 -13.80 25.46
N ASP A 312 28.95 -13.55 24.66
CA ASP A 312 29.40 -12.21 24.29
C ASP A 312 28.55 -11.57 23.17
N GLU A 313 28.94 -10.38 22.72
CA GLU A 313 28.18 -9.59 21.73
C GLU A 313 28.22 -10.19 20.31
N SER A 314 29.16 -11.09 20.06
CA SER A 314 29.33 -11.78 18.77
C SER A 314 28.64 -13.15 18.74
N GLY A 315 27.97 -13.54 19.82
CA GLY A 315 27.39 -14.88 19.93
C GLY A 315 28.44 -15.96 20.18
N ILE A 316 29.55 -15.60 20.84
CA ILE A 316 30.63 -16.51 21.23
C ILE A 316 30.59 -16.67 22.75
N MET A 317 30.85 -17.88 23.23
CA MET A 317 30.91 -18.18 24.66
C MET A 317 32.10 -17.48 25.33
N ASN A 318 31.86 -16.76 26.42
CA ASN A 318 32.89 -15.98 27.13
C ASN A 318 33.64 -16.81 28.20
N GLU A 319 34.47 -16.16 29.01
CA GLU A 319 35.27 -16.80 30.07
C GLU A 319 34.45 -17.51 31.15
N LEU A 320 33.19 -17.11 31.37
CA LEU A 320 32.29 -17.76 32.33
C LEU A 320 31.75 -19.10 31.81
N ALA A 321 31.92 -19.40 30.52
CA ALA A 321 31.58 -20.69 29.94
C ALA A 321 32.64 -21.78 30.18
N GLY A 322 33.73 -21.48 30.89
CA GLY A 322 34.77 -22.45 31.22
C GLY A 322 35.40 -23.09 29.99
N LYS A 323 35.36 -24.42 29.88
CA LYS A 323 35.99 -25.16 28.76
C LYS A 323 35.36 -24.90 27.39
N TYR A 324 34.19 -24.26 27.33
CA TYR A 324 33.51 -23.91 26.09
C TYR A 324 33.82 -22.50 25.59
N GLN A 325 34.67 -21.75 26.30
CA GLN A 325 35.09 -20.42 25.89
C GLN A 325 35.60 -20.41 24.43
N GLY A 326 35.16 -19.43 23.64
CA GLY A 326 35.53 -19.28 22.23
C GLY A 326 34.69 -20.12 21.25
N MET A 327 33.80 -21.00 21.73
CA MET A 327 32.85 -21.70 20.86
C MET A 327 31.68 -20.81 20.46
N THR A 328 31.09 -21.04 19.29
CA THR A 328 29.78 -20.45 18.96
C THR A 328 28.68 -21.08 19.83
N ILE A 329 27.53 -20.38 19.98
CA ILE A 329 26.34 -20.88 20.71
C ILE A 329 25.96 -22.31 20.26
N MET A 330 25.94 -22.57 18.95
CA MET A 330 25.54 -23.86 18.39
C MET A 330 26.59 -24.97 18.60
N GLU A 331 27.87 -24.63 18.58
CA GLU A 331 28.95 -25.58 18.91
C GLU A 331 28.93 -25.92 20.39
N CYS A 332 28.79 -24.91 21.25
CA CYS A 332 28.64 -25.06 22.70
C CYS A 332 27.44 -25.95 23.04
N ARG A 333 26.28 -25.71 22.40
CA ARG A 333 25.08 -26.54 22.56
C ARG A 333 25.37 -28.02 22.32
N LYS A 334 26.04 -28.35 21.21
CA LYS A 334 26.40 -29.74 20.88
C LYS A 334 27.39 -30.33 21.88
N ALA A 335 28.37 -29.55 22.31
CA ALA A 335 29.37 -29.98 23.28
C ALA A 335 28.76 -30.26 24.66
N ILE A 336 27.89 -29.36 25.15
CA ILE A 336 27.17 -29.54 26.43
C ILE A 336 26.30 -30.78 26.40
N VAL A 337 25.49 -30.97 25.35
CA VAL A 337 24.61 -32.15 25.25
C VAL A 337 25.43 -33.45 25.34
N LYS A 338 26.57 -33.51 24.65
CA LYS A 338 27.47 -34.65 24.71
C LYS A 338 28.04 -34.86 26.12
N ASP A 339 28.51 -33.80 26.78
CA ASP A 339 29.05 -33.89 28.13
C ASP A 339 28.00 -34.31 29.17
N LEU A 340 26.75 -33.87 29.02
CA LEU A 340 25.63 -34.28 29.88
C LEU A 340 25.25 -35.75 29.65
N GLU A 341 25.33 -36.23 28.42
CA GLU A 341 25.13 -37.66 28.10
C GLU A 341 26.24 -38.52 28.72
N GLU A 342 27.51 -38.12 28.59
CA GLU A 342 28.66 -38.81 29.19
C GLU A 342 28.59 -38.83 30.73
N GLN A 343 28.00 -37.80 31.34
CA GLN A 343 27.76 -37.72 32.79
C GLN A 343 26.48 -38.44 33.26
N GLY A 344 25.66 -38.96 32.33
CA GLY A 344 24.38 -39.60 32.66
C GLY A 344 23.30 -38.65 33.18
N LEU A 345 23.44 -37.35 32.89
CA LEU A 345 22.54 -36.27 33.32
C LEU A 345 21.52 -35.87 32.24
N LEU A 346 21.72 -36.30 30.99
CA LEU A 346 20.71 -36.21 29.93
C LEU A 346 19.74 -37.41 30.02
N VAL A 347 18.45 -37.13 30.25
CA VAL A 347 17.40 -38.17 30.37
C VAL A 347 16.91 -38.61 29.00
N LYS A 348 16.50 -37.64 28.18
CA LYS A 348 15.98 -37.83 26.82
C LYS A 348 16.03 -36.52 26.05
N THR A 349 15.96 -36.64 24.73
CA THR A 349 15.84 -35.51 23.80
C THR A 349 14.59 -35.74 22.95
N GLU A 350 13.66 -34.80 23.02
CA GLU A 350 12.39 -34.88 22.28
C GLU A 350 12.35 -33.85 21.15
N PRO A 351 11.93 -34.22 19.92
CA PRO A 351 11.70 -33.24 18.87
C PRO A 351 10.56 -32.30 19.26
N MET A 352 10.75 -31.00 19.10
CA MET A 352 9.75 -29.98 19.37
C MET A 352 9.77 -28.93 18.28
N LYS A 353 8.61 -28.36 17.96
CA LYS A 353 8.51 -27.13 17.20
C LYS A 353 8.23 -25.97 18.14
N HIS A 354 8.94 -24.86 17.95
CA HIS A 354 8.66 -23.63 18.69
C HIS A 354 8.95 -22.40 17.85
N ASN A 355 8.36 -21.28 18.23
CA ASN A 355 8.56 -19.99 17.58
C ASN A 355 9.91 -19.40 18.02
N VAL A 356 10.79 -19.17 17.04
CA VAL A 356 12.10 -18.57 17.25
C VAL A 356 12.09 -17.16 16.69
N GLY A 357 12.45 -16.18 17.53
CA GLY A 357 12.63 -14.79 17.12
C GLY A 357 13.91 -14.61 16.31
N SER A 358 13.80 -13.94 15.18
CA SER A 358 14.93 -13.59 14.31
C SER A 358 14.93 -12.11 13.98
N CYS A 359 16.10 -11.54 13.74
CA CYS A 359 16.23 -10.19 13.24
C CYS A 359 15.51 -10.10 11.89
N TYR A 360 14.52 -9.21 11.77
CA TYR A 360 13.71 -9.10 10.55
C TYR A 360 14.51 -8.83 9.26
N ARG A 361 15.76 -8.36 9.42
CA ARG A 361 16.67 -7.94 8.34
C ARG A 361 17.66 -9.04 7.94
N CYS A 362 18.53 -9.43 8.87
CA CYS A 362 19.59 -10.39 8.58
C CYS A 362 19.18 -11.85 8.84
N ARG A 363 18.01 -12.09 9.44
CA ARG A 363 17.45 -13.42 9.77
C ARG A 363 18.24 -14.21 10.81
N THR A 364 19.31 -13.64 11.36
CA THR A 364 20.03 -14.18 12.51
C THR A 364 19.07 -14.29 13.70
N VAL A 365 19.15 -15.41 14.42
CA VAL A 365 18.37 -15.63 15.64
C VAL A 365 18.77 -14.56 16.67
N ILE A 366 17.76 -13.95 17.29
CA ILE A 366 17.97 -12.93 18.32
C ILE A 366 18.50 -13.62 19.58
N GLU A 367 19.54 -13.03 20.17
CA GLU A 367 20.03 -13.41 21.50
C GLU A 367 19.47 -12.43 22.54
N PRO A 368 18.68 -12.88 23.51
CA PRO A 368 18.35 -12.06 24.66
C PRO A 368 19.60 -11.79 25.49
N ARG A 369 19.82 -10.53 25.87
CA ARG A 369 20.98 -10.14 26.68
C ARG A 369 20.65 -9.00 27.60
N VAL A 370 21.18 -9.01 28.81
CA VAL A 370 21.15 -7.84 29.71
C VAL A 370 22.15 -6.79 29.23
N SER A 371 21.66 -5.58 28.99
CA SER A 371 22.47 -4.46 28.53
C SER A 371 21.98 -3.15 29.14
N LEU A 372 22.92 -2.25 29.45
CA LEU A 372 22.63 -0.89 29.89
C LEU A 372 22.20 -0.05 28.69
N GLN A 373 20.92 0.27 28.60
CA GLN A 373 20.32 0.95 27.45
C GLN A 373 19.40 2.10 27.90
N TRP A 374 18.99 2.93 26.95
CA TRP A 374 18.01 3.99 27.13
C TRP A 374 16.61 3.49 26.79
N PHE A 375 15.65 3.78 27.66
CA PHE A 375 14.26 3.35 27.53
C PHE A 375 13.29 4.50 27.68
N VAL A 376 12.15 4.42 26.98
CA VAL A 376 10.97 5.29 27.19
C VAL A 376 9.91 4.50 27.96
N LYS A 377 9.43 5.07 29.06
CA LYS A 377 8.26 4.56 29.80
C LYS A 377 7.00 4.73 28.97
N MET A 378 6.48 3.61 28.45
CA MET A 378 5.42 3.66 27.45
C MET A 378 4.02 3.78 28.05
N GLN A 379 3.78 3.18 29.21
CA GLN A 379 2.44 3.13 29.81
C GLN A 379 1.78 4.53 29.98
N PRO A 380 2.47 5.57 30.48
CA PRO A 380 1.88 6.92 30.59
C PRO A 380 1.58 7.58 29.23
N LEU A 381 2.30 7.20 28.17
CA LEU A 381 2.16 7.73 26.82
C LEU A 381 1.08 6.99 26.01
N ALA A 382 0.87 5.72 26.30
CA ALA A 382 -0.08 4.85 25.61
C ALA A 382 -1.54 5.23 25.92
N GLU A 383 -1.85 5.52 27.19
CA GLU A 383 -3.24 5.76 27.62
C GLU A 383 -3.91 6.95 26.89
N PRO A 384 -3.28 8.15 26.76
CA PRO A 384 -3.87 9.24 25.99
C PRO A 384 -4.12 8.88 24.51
N ALA A 385 -3.24 8.09 23.91
CA ALA A 385 -3.35 7.66 22.51
C ALA A 385 -4.54 6.69 22.33
N ILE A 386 -4.71 5.73 23.25
CA ILE A 386 -5.90 4.85 23.28
C ILE A 386 -7.19 5.67 23.40
N GLN A 387 -7.21 6.65 24.30
CA GLN A 387 -8.40 7.46 24.55
C GLN A 387 -8.77 8.34 23.36
N ALA A 388 -7.80 8.87 22.62
CA ALA A 388 -8.05 9.65 21.40
C ALA A 388 -8.85 8.86 20.36
N VAL A 389 -8.48 7.59 20.12
CA VAL A 389 -9.20 6.73 19.16
C VAL A 389 -10.56 6.30 19.72
N ARG A 390 -10.65 5.94 21.00
CA ARG A 390 -11.93 5.56 21.65
C ARG A 390 -12.98 6.69 21.64
N LYS A 391 -12.54 7.95 21.73
CA LYS A 391 -13.41 9.13 21.68
C LYS A 391 -13.82 9.53 20.26
N GLY A 392 -13.12 9.03 19.25
CA GLY A 392 -13.31 9.40 17.86
C GLY A 392 -12.55 10.66 17.42
N ASP A 393 -11.57 11.13 18.21
CA ASP A 393 -10.69 12.24 17.82
C ASP A 393 -9.81 11.83 16.61
N THR A 394 -9.46 10.54 16.53
CA THR A 394 -8.85 9.90 15.37
C THR A 394 -9.64 8.64 15.01
N ARG A 395 -9.98 8.45 13.73
CA ARG A 395 -10.68 7.25 13.23
C ARG A 395 -9.80 6.40 12.30
N PHE A 396 -10.00 5.09 12.29
CA PHE A 396 -9.37 4.17 11.35
C PHE A 396 -10.31 3.85 10.18
N VAL A 397 -9.76 3.80 8.96
CA VAL A 397 -10.46 3.37 7.75
C VAL A 397 -9.66 2.24 7.08
N PRO A 398 -10.18 0.99 7.05
CA PRO A 398 -11.43 0.55 7.65
C PRO A 398 -11.32 0.42 9.19
N GLU A 399 -12.47 0.54 9.87
CA GLU A 399 -12.57 0.56 11.33
C GLU A 399 -11.83 -0.60 12.00
N ARG A 400 -11.91 -1.82 11.44
CA ARG A 400 -11.32 -3.06 12.01
C ARG A 400 -9.84 -2.99 12.45
N PHE A 401 -9.05 -2.05 11.91
CA PHE A 401 -7.64 -1.87 12.30
C PHE A 401 -7.47 -1.18 13.65
N ASP A 402 -8.52 -0.58 14.21
CA ASP A 402 -8.53 -0.05 15.56
C ASP A 402 -8.27 -1.15 16.62
N LYS A 403 -8.79 -2.37 16.43
CA LYS A 403 -8.56 -3.53 17.30
C LYS A 403 -7.09 -3.89 17.36
N ILE A 404 -6.42 -3.81 16.21
CA ILE A 404 -4.99 -4.07 16.09
C ILE A 404 -4.22 -2.99 16.85
N TYR A 405 -4.59 -1.72 16.65
CA TYR A 405 -4.04 -0.58 17.38
C TYR A 405 -4.20 -0.70 18.90
N PHE A 406 -5.41 -1.01 19.39
CA PHE A 406 -5.69 -1.18 20.82
C PHE A 406 -4.91 -2.34 21.43
N HIS A 407 -4.94 -3.51 20.78
CA HIS A 407 -4.25 -4.69 21.28
C HIS A 407 -2.75 -4.42 21.50
N TRP A 408 -2.12 -3.66 20.61
CA TRP A 408 -0.70 -3.35 20.76
C TRP A 408 -0.42 -2.35 21.89
N LEU A 409 -1.20 -1.27 21.96
CA LEU A 409 -1.02 -0.25 23.01
C LEU A 409 -1.36 -0.76 24.42
N GLU A 410 -2.34 -1.65 24.55
CA GLU A 410 -2.71 -2.27 25.84
C GLU A 410 -1.63 -3.22 26.37
N ASN A 411 -0.78 -3.77 25.51
CA ASN A 411 0.28 -4.72 25.85
C ASN A 411 1.69 -4.14 25.68
N ILE A 412 1.81 -2.82 25.49
CA ILE A 412 3.07 -2.16 25.17
C ILE A 412 4.05 -2.21 26.36
N ARG A 413 5.31 -2.54 26.07
CA ARG A 413 6.41 -2.51 27.03
C ARG A 413 7.24 -1.24 26.85
N ASP A 414 8.07 -0.92 27.84
CA ASP A 414 9.00 0.19 27.74
C ASP A 414 9.89 0.04 26.50
N TRP A 415 9.99 1.10 25.73
CA TRP A 415 10.62 1.07 24.43
C TRP A 415 12.12 1.32 24.55
N CYS A 416 12.94 0.35 24.17
CA CYS A 416 14.38 0.51 24.01
C CYS A 416 14.69 1.45 22.83
N ILE A 417 15.22 2.64 23.12
CA ILE A 417 15.47 3.71 22.13
C ILE A 417 16.93 3.85 21.72
N SER A 418 17.89 3.31 22.46
CA SER A 418 19.31 3.37 22.07
C SER A 418 19.67 2.26 21.08
N ARG A 419 20.63 2.55 20.20
CA ARG A 419 21.17 1.66 19.16
C ARG A 419 22.67 1.85 19.04
N GLN A 420 23.41 0.75 18.95
CA GLN A 420 24.87 0.72 18.80
C GLN A 420 25.27 0.86 17.33
N LEU A 421 24.83 1.94 16.69
CA LEU A 421 25.02 2.20 15.26
C LEU A 421 25.80 3.50 15.07
N TRP A 422 26.43 3.65 13.92
CA TRP A 422 27.16 4.88 13.59
C TRP A 422 26.26 5.88 12.88
N TRP A 423 25.30 5.41 12.08
CA TRP A 423 24.31 6.23 11.38
C TRP A 423 23.03 6.44 12.21
N GLY A 424 22.61 7.69 12.42
CA GLY A 424 21.41 8.05 13.16
C GLY A 424 21.59 9.27 14.07
N HIS A 425 20.54 9.65 14.79
CA HIS A 425 20.63 10.76 15.75
C HIS A 425 21.41 10.32 16.97
N ARG A 426 22.57 10.93 17.25
CA ARG A 426 23.31 10.66 18.49
C ARG A 426 22.48 11.06 19.70
N ILE A 427 22.52 10.23 20.74
CA ILE A 427 21.83 10.51 22.00
C ILE A 427 22.42 11.79 22.61
N PRO A 428 21.61 12.78 23.00
CA PRO A 428 22.09 14.03 23.60
C PRO A 428 22.35 13.85 25.10
N ALA A 429 23.22 12.89 25.43
CA ALA A 429 23.73 12.62 26.76
C ALA A 429 25.26 12.66 26.72
N TRP A 430 25.89 13.23 27.75
CA TRP A 430 27.33 13.35 27.91
C TRP A 430 27.75 12.77 29.25
N TYR A 431 28.91 12.11 29.28
CA TYR A 431 29.46 11.51 30.48
C TYR A 431 30.76 12.19 30.87
N CYS A 432 30.87 12.56 32.14
CA CYS A 432 32.10 13.09 32.70
C CYS A 432 33.10 11.96 32.95
N ALA A 433 34.26 12.01 32.26
CA ALA A 433 35.31 11.01 32.42
C ALA A 433 35.91 11.00 33.84
N ASP A 434 35.86 12.13 34.56
CA ASP A 434 36.48 12.25 35.89
C ASP A 434 35.58 11.80 37.04
N CYS A 435 34.25 11.93 36.92
CA CYS A 435 33.31 11.61 38.01
C CYS A 435 32.12 10.71 37.63
N GLY A 436 32.01 10.31 36.36
CA GLY A 436 30.95 9.43 35.86
C GLY A 436 29.56 10.06 35.75
N GLU A 437 29.41 11.36 36.01
CA GLU A 437 28.11 12.05 35.93
C GLU A 437 27.57 12.02 34.49
N ALA A 438 26.28 11.68 34.36
CA ALA A 438 25.54 11.73 33.11
C ALA A 438 24.79 13.07 32.99
N ILE A 439 24.98 13.76 31.87
CA ILE A 439 24.44 15.09 31.61
C ILE A 439 23.60 15.01 30.34
N VAL A 440 22.30 15.26 30.44
CA VAL A 440 21.40 15.30 29.28
C VAL A 440 21.04 16.75 29.00
N CYS A 441 21.32 17.22 27.78
CA CYS A 441 21.11 18.63 27.43
C CYS A 441 20.89 18.86 25.92
N ARG A 442 20.29 20.01 25.59
CA ARG A 442 19.94 20.39 24.20
C ARG A 442 21.16 20.83 23.37
N GLU A 443 22.21 21.26 24.05
CA GLU A 443 23.46 21.72 23.46
C GLU A 443 24.62 21.02 24.15
N GLU A 444 25.76 20.96 23.47
CA GLU A 444 26.96 20.35 24.04
C GLU A 444 27.40 21.10 25.31
N PRO A 445 27.51 20.41 26.46
CA PRO A 445 27.91 21.04 27.70
C PRO A 445 29.40 21.36 27.70
N LEU A 446 29.77 22.56 28.15
CA LEU A 446 31.19 22.98 28.24
C LEU A 446 31.92 22.38 29.45
N ALA A 447 31.17 22.03 30.51
CA ALA A 447 31.73 21.48 31.75
C ALA A 447 30.70 20.62 32.49
N CYS A 448 31.19 19.70 33.31
CA CYS A 448 30.38 18.83 34.15
C CYS A 448 29.62 19.63 35.19
N THR A 449 28.30 19.44 35.27
CA THR A 449 27.41 20.12 36.22
C THR A 449 27.70 19.77 37.69
N LYS A 450 28.43 18.68 37.94
CA LYS A 450 28.77 18.18 39.28
C LYS A 450 30.18 18.51 39.74
N CYS A 451 31.20 18.27 38.90
CA CYS A 451 32.61 18.42 39.28
C CYS A 451 33.34 19.56 38.54
N GLY A 452 32.70 20.21 37.55
CA GLY A 452 33.31 21.29 36.77
C GLY A 452 34.35 20.84 35.74
N SER A 453 34.60 19.54 35.58
CA SER A 453 35.52 19.00 34.57
C SER A 453 35.05 19.28 33.16
N THR A 454 35.99 19.58 32.25
CA THR A 454 35.76 19.72 30.81
C THR A 454 35.97 18.41 30.05
N HIS A 455 36.35 17.31 30.73
CA HIS A 455 36.53 15.99 30.12
C HIS A 455 35.18 15.30 29.96
N LEU A 456 34.42 15.73 28.95
CA LEU A 456 33.12 15.17 28.60
C LEU A 456 33.22 14.41 27.28
N HIS A 457 32.51 13.29 27.19
CA HIS A 457 32.30 12.60 25.93
C HIS A 457 30.80 12.33 25.76
N GLN A 458 30.29 12.55 24.56
CA GLN A 458 28.90 12.26 24.24
C GLN A 458 28.68 10.74 24.14
N ASP A 459 27.51 10.27 24.55
CA ASP A 459 27.03 8.91 24.33
C ASP A 459 27.24 8.51 22.86
N GLU A 460 27.87 7.35 22.64
CA GLU A 460 28.24 6.90 21.31
C GLU A 460 27.04 6.34 20.54
N ASP A 461 26.02 5.89 21.29
CA ASP A 461 24.78 5.33 20.78
C ASP A 461 23.98 6.37 19.97
N THR A 462 23.24 5.84 19.00
CA THR A 462 22.22 6.56 18.26
C THR A 462 20.83 6.19 18.74
N LEU A 463 19.84 7.00 18.37
CA LEU A 463 18.45 6.72 18.62
C LEU A 463 17.87 5.80 17.54
N ASP A 464 16.93 4.96 17.95
CA ASP A 464 16.04 4.20 17.08
C ASP A 464 15.45 5.11 15.99
N THR A 465 15.49 4.67 14.73
CA THR A 465 14.85 5.37 13.60
C THR A 465 13.42 5.77 13.94
N TRP A 466 12.67 4.86 14.56
CA TRP A 466 11.28 5.11 14.88
C TRP A 466 11.08 6.22 15.91
N PHE A 467 12.12 6.62 16.65
CA PHE A 467 12.11 7.78 17.55
C PHE A 467 12.05 9.10 16.80
N SER A 468 12.73 9.22 15.66
CA SER A 468 12.61 10.41 14.81
C SER A 468 11.38 10.35 13.92
N SER A 469 11.07 9.21 13.31
CA SER A 469 9.90 9.05 12.43
C SER A 469 8.57 9.23 13.18
N ALA A 470 8.54 9.03 14.50
CA ALA A 470 7.38 9.34 15.34
C ALA A 470 7.02 10.84 15.39
N LEU A 471 7.97 11.73 15.05
CA LEU A 471 7.79 13.18 15.13
C LEU A 471 7.36 13.79 13.79
N TRP A 472 7.30 12.98 12.74
CA TRP A 472 7.11 13.40 11.35
C TRP A 472 5.93 14.36 11.10
N PRO A 473 4.74 14.20 11.73
CA PRO A 473 3.61 15.10 11.50
C PRO A 473 3.82 16.56 11.90
N PHE A 474 4.82 16.84 12.75
CA PHE A 474 5.05 18.18 13.30
C PHE A 474 6.51 18.65 13.19
N SER A 475 7.49 17.74 13.22
CA SER A 475 8.90 18.10 13.03
C SER A 475 9.16 18.67 11.63
N THR A 476 8.49 18.12 10.62
CA THR A 476 8.58 18.56 9.22
C THR A 476 8.09 20.00 9.04
N MET A 477 7.19 20.45 9.90
CA MET A 477 6.63 21.80 9.91
C MET A 477 7.42 22.78 10.78
N GLY A 478 8.55 22.36 11.38
CA GLY A 478 9.45 23.25 12.12
C GLY A 478 9.26 23.26 13.63
N TRP A 479 8.48 22.35 14.21
CA TRP A 479 8.53 22.09 15.65
C TRP A 479 9.97 21.72 16.04
N PRO A 480 10.53 22.21 17.17
CA PRO A 480 9.85 22.80 18.33
C PRO A 480 9.52 24.28 18.27
N ASP A 481 9.84 24.96 17.16
CA ASP A 481 9.50 26.35 16.98
C ASP A 481 8.01 26.52 16.64
N LYS A 482 7.49 27.73 16.86
CA LYS A 482 6.11 28.11 16.51
C LYS A 482 6.10 28.74 15.12
N THR A 483 6.16 27.91 14.10
CA THR A 483 6.15 28.36 12.70
C THR A 483 4.71 28.58 12.20
N PRO A 484 4.50 29.45 11.19
CA PRO A 484 3.20 29.57 10.52
C PRO A 484 2.71 28.25 9.92
N GLU A 485 3.64 27.43 9.40
CA GLU A 485 3.34 26.10 8.87
C GLU A 485 2.75 25.19 9.95
N LEU A 486 3.39 25.10 11.11
CA LEU A 486 2.93 24.26 12.21
C LEU A 486 1.58 24.75 12.76
N GLU A 487 1.35 26.07 12.82
CA GLU A 487 0.07 26.60 13.28
C GLU A 487 -1.10 26.24 12.35
N TYR A 488 -0.87 26.29 11.04
CA TYR A 488 -1.93 26.18 10.04
C TYR A 488 -2.16 24.75 9.52
N PHE A 489 -1.10 23.96 9.37
CA PHE A 489 -1.16 22.62 8.78
C PHE A 489 -1.15 21.49 9.82
N TYR A 490 -1.00 21.79 11.12
CA TYR A 490 -1.07 20.81 12.21
C TYR A 490 -2.23 21.09 13.18
N PRO A 491 -3.06 20.09 13.56
CA PRO A 491 -3.01 18.67 13.17
C PRO A 491 -3.18 18.42 11.67
N THR A 492 -2.59 17.34 11.17
CA THR A 492 -2.83 16.91 9.78
C THR A 492 -4.21 16.25 9.67
N ASN A 493 -4.66 15.94 8.45
CA ASN A 493 -6.00 15.39 8.23
C ASN A 493 -5.97 13.88 8.10
N THR A 494 -5.34 13.39 7.03
CA THR A 494 -5.30 11.95 6.72
C THR A 494 -3.87 11.45 6.77
N LEU A 495 -3.64 10.39 7.55
CA LEU A 495 -2.46 9.55 7.43
C LEU A 495 -2.81 8.33 6.57
N VAL A 496 -2.22 8.24 5.38
CA VAL A 496 -2.36 7.08 4.49
C VAL A 496 -1.14 6.18 4.69
N THR A 497 -1.36 4.89 4.95
CA THR A 497 -0.25 3.94 5.07
C THR A 497 -0.69 2.47 4.98
N GLY A 498 0.27 1.56 4.87
CA GLY A 498 0.05 0.11 4.92
C GLY A 498 -0.19 -0.39 6.34
N TYR A 499 -0.95 -1.48 6.49
CA TYR A 499 -1.20 -2.06 7.82
C TYR A 499 0.06 -2.60 8.51
N ASP A 500 1.14 -2.85 7.76
CA ASP A 500 2.38 -3.41 8.27
C ASP A 500 3.17 -2.45 9.16
N ILE A 501 2.87 -1.14 9.12
CA ILE A 501 3.53 -0.12 9.94
C ILE A 501 2.62 0.58 10.95
N ILE A 502 1.45 0.01 11.26
CA ILE A 502 0.56 0.52 12.33
C ILE A 502 1.33 0.63 13.65
N PHE A 503 1.97 -0.46 14.08
CA PHE A 503 2.68 -0.51 15.36
C PHE A 503 3.99 0.29 15.35
N PHE A 504 4.71 0.23 14.22
CA PHE A 504 6.00 0.87 14.09
C PHE A 504 5.91 2.38 13.99
N TRP A 505 4.85 2.91 13.37
CA TRP A 505 4.79 4.31 12.98
C TRP A 505 3.52 5.01 13.44
N VAL A 506 2.34 4.50 13.07
CA VAL A 506 1.05 5.15 13.41
C VAL A 506 0.91 5.33 14.91
N VAL A 507 1.15 4.26 15.69
CA VAL A 507 1.08 4.34 17.15
C VAL A 507 2.09 5.33 17.72
N ARG A 508 3.31 5.36 17.17
CA ARG A 508 4.36 6.24 17.67
C ARG A 508 4.09 7.72 17.41
N MET A 509 3.52 8.02 16.24
CA MET A 509 3.04 9.38 15.95
C MET A 509 1.88 9.78 16.86
N MET A 510 0.97 8.85 17.17
CA MET A 510 -0.17 9.13 18.04
C MET A 510 0.27 9.58 19.43
N PHE A 511 1.08 8.78 20.14
CA PHE A 511 1.51 9.18 21.48
C PHE A 511 2.46 10.39 21.46
N SER A 512 3.35 10.49 20.45
CA SER A 512 4.32 11.60 20.37
C SER A 512 3.63 12.93 20.05
N GLY A 513 2.68 12.92 19.11
CA GLY A 513 1.87 14.09 18.76
C GLY A 513 1.11 14.62 19.98
N ILE A 514 0.41 13.74 20.69
CA ILE A 514 -0.36 14.12 21.89
C ILE A 514 0.56 14.64 23.00
N GLU A 515 1.66 13.95 23.29
CA GLU A 515 2.58 14.31 24.38
C GLU A 515 3.30 15.65 24.14
N HIS A 516 3.67 15.95 22.89
CA HIS A 516 4.51 17.11 22.57
C HIS A 516 3.74 18.33 22.08
N THR A 517 2.52 18.15 21.58
CA THR A 517 1.69 19.23 21.03
C THR A 517 0.36 19.41 21.76
N GLY A 518 -0.08 18.42 22.54
CA GLY A 518 -1.39 18.39 23.19
C GLY A 518 -2.56 18.06 22.25
N LYS A 519 -2.29 17.74 20.98
CA LYS A 519 -3.31 17.40 19.96
C LYS A 519 -3.02 16.03 19.34
N VAL A 520 -4.05 15.39 18.80
CA VAL A 520 -3.86 14.22 17.92
C VAL A 520 -3.09 14.66 16.67
N PRO A 521 -2.19 13.83 16.12
CA PRO A 521 -1.42 14.18 14.94
C PRO A 521 -2.25 14.22 13.65
N PHE A 522 -3.32 13.42 13.56
CA PHE A 522 -4.22 13.29 12.42
C PHE A 522 -5.63 12.89 12.85
N ASP A 523 -6.65 13.32 12.09
CA ASP A 523 -8.06 12.96 12.35
C ASP A 523 -8.46 11.60 11.74
N THR A 524 -7.80 11.17 10.66
CA THR A 524 -8.12 9.92 9.94
C THR A 524 -6.85 9.11 9.64
N VAL A 525 -6.88 7.81 9.95
CA VAL A 525 -5.87 6.84 9.52
C VAL A 525 -6.46 5.97 8.42
N PHE A 526 -6.08 6.22 7.17
CA PHE A 526 -6.49 5.44 6.01
C PHE A 526 -5.49 4.31 5.74
N ILE A 527 -5.89 3.09 6.09
CA ILE A 527 -5.07 1.89 5.93
C ILE A 527 -5.36 1.23 4.60
N HIS A 528 -4.32 1.04 3.78
CA HIS A 528 -4.38 0.19 2.58
C HIS A 528 -3.72 -1.17 2.83
N GLY A 529 -4.04 -2.16 1.98
CA GLY A 529 -3.34 -3.45 1.99
C GLY A 529 -2.01 -3.40 1.23
N LEU A 530 -1.34 -4.54 1.14
CA LEU A 530 -0.07 -4.69 0.46
C LEU A 530 -0.25 -5.11 -1.00
N VAL A 531 0.65 -4.64 -1.86
CA VAL A 531 0.76 -5.17 -3.23
C VAL A 531 1.50 -6.50 -3.19
N ARG A 532 0.87 -7.51 -3.80
CA ARG A 532 1.37 -8.88 -3.92
C ARG A 532 1.68 -9.19 -5.37
N ASP A 533 2.62 -10.12 -5.58
CA ASP A 533 2.90 -10.65 -6.91
C ASP A 533 1.68 -11.41 -7.49
N ALA A 534 1.79 -11.83 -8.75
CA ALA A 534 0.71 -12.56 -9.45
C ALA A 534 0.30 -13.86 -8.72
N GLN A 535 1.21 -14.46 -7.93
CA GLN A 535 0.96 -15.66 -7.13
C GLN A 535 0.36 -15.35 -5.75
N GLY A 536 0.21 -14.07 -5.37
CA GLY A 536 -0.31 -13.65 -4.07
C GLY A 536 0.74 -13.64 -2.94
N ARG A 537 2.03 -13.74 -3.26
CA ARG A 537 3.10 -13.63 -2.26
C ARG A 537 3.42 -12.15 -2.01
N LYS A 538 3.81 -11.84 -0.77
CA LYS A 538 4.28 -10.49 -0.42
C LYS A 538 5.49 -10.16 -1.31
N MET A 539 5.51 -8.97 -1.89
CA MET A 539 6.68 -8.50 -2.62
C MET A 539 7.84 -8.27 -1.64
N SER A 540 9.01 -8.83 -1.94
CA SER A 540 10.20 -8.70 -1.11
C SER A 540 11.48 -8.83 -1.95
N LYS A 541 12.56 -8.20 -1.48
CA LYS A 541 13.88 -8.31 -2.11
C LYS A 541 14.43 -9.74 -2.05
N SER A 542 14.17 -10.49 -0.98
CA SER A 542 14.64 -11.87 -0.81
C SER A 542 14.00 -12.86 -1.79
N LEU A 543 12.73 -12.65 -2.14
CA LEU A 543 12.05 -13.44 -3.17
C LEU A 543 12.36 -12.96 -4.60
N GLY A 544 13.07 -11.85 -4.76
CA GLY A 544 13.36 -11.24 -6.06
C GLY A 544 12.11 -10.87 -6.87
N ASN A 545 10.96 -10.71 -6.20
CA ASN A 545 9.65 -10.45 -6.83
C ASN A 545 9.18 -9.00 -6.64
N GLY A 546 10.08 -8.10 -6.23
CA GLY A 546 9.81 -6.66 -6.17
C GLY A 546 9.85 -6.06 -7.58
N ILE A 547 8.79 -5.35 -7.95
CA ILE A 547 8.65 -4.68 -9.25
C ILE A 547 8.93 -3.19 -9.06
N ASP A 548 9.86 -2.64 -9.85
CA ASP A 548 10.15 -1.20 -9.88
C ASP A 548 9.01 -0.47 -10.63
N PRO A 549 8.38 0.56 -10.03
CA PRO A 549 7.37 1.36 -10.73
C PRO A 549 7.84 1.98 -12.03
N ILE A 550 9.12 2.33 -12.14
CA ILE A 550 9.63 2.97 -13.35
C ILE A 550 9.57 2.05 -14.56
N GLU A 551 9.84 0.75 -14.38
CA GLU A 551 9.75 -0.23 -15.47
C GLU A 551 8.32 -0.32 -16.03
N ILE A 552 7.32 -0.19 -15.16
CA ILE A 552 5.90 -0.20 -15.55
C ILE A 552 5.51 1.13 -16.21
N ILE A 553 5.97 2.26 -15.67
CA ILE A 553 5.73 3.59 -16.23
C ILE A 553 6.33 3.70 -17.65
N GLU A 554 7.56 3.24 -17.85
CA GLU A 554 8.22 3.28 -19.16
C GLU A 554 7.49 2.43 -20.20
N LYS A 555 6.82 1.34 -19.78
CA LYS A 555 6.09 0.43 -20.67
C LYS A 555 4.66 0.87 -20.96
N TYR A 556 3.97 1.45 -19.97
CA TYR A 556 2.52 1.68 -20.04
C TYR A 556 2.05 3.10 -19.69
N GLY A 557 2.93 3.94 -19.12
CA GLY A 557 2.61 5.27 -18.60
C GLY A 557 2.26 5.28 -17.10
N ALA A 558 2.54 6.40 -16.44
CA ALA A 558 2.21 6.64 -15.04
C ALA A 558 0.71 6.66 -14.79
N ASP A 559 -0.09 7.25 -15.67
CA ASP A 559 -1.55 7.26 -15.51
C ASP A 559 -2.15 5.85 -15.54
N ALA A 560 -1.65 4.97 -16.42
CA ALA A 560 -2.10 3.59 -16.47
C ALA A 560 -1.77 2.82 -15.19
N LEU A 561 -0.57 3.03 -14.64
CA LEU A 561 -0.15 2.43 -13.37
C LEU A 561 -1.03 2.94 -12.22
N ARG A 562 -1.18 4.26 -12.05
CA ARG A 562 -1.99 4.87 -10.99
C ARG A 562 -3.43 4.39 -11.03
N PHE A 563 -4.05 4.43 -12.21
CA PHE A 563 -5.41 3.96 -12.41
C PHE A 563 -5.56 2.49 -12.02
N THR A 564 -4.59 1.64 -12.36
CA THR A 564 -4.58 0.22 -11.98
C THR A 564 -4.48 0.02 -10.46
N LEU A 565 -3.66 0.82 -9.77
CA LEU A 565 -3.45 0.72 -8.32
C LEU A 565 -4.69 1.19 -7.52
N ALA A 566 -5.45 2.14 -8.07
CA ALA A 566 -6.73 2.56 -7.50
C ALA A 566 -7.87 1.59 -7.83
N THR A 567 -7.87 0.98 -9.02
CA THR A 567 -8.95 0.10 -9.50
C THR A 567 -9.04 -1.19 -8.67
N GLY A 568 -10.26 -1.52 -8.23
CA GLY A 568 -10.52 -2.72 -7.44
C GLY A 568 -9.85 -2.72 -6.05
N ASN A 569 -9.39 -1.55 -5.59
CA ASN A 569 -8.87 -1.38 -4.24
C ASN A 569 -10.02 -1.15 -3.27
N SER A 570 -10.11 -2.01 -2.25
CA SER A 570 -10.91 -1.74 -1.06
C SER A 570 -9.98 -1.44 0.10
N PRO A 571 -10.27 -0.41 0.92
CA PRO A 571 -9.46 -0.06 2.08
C PRO A 571 -9.02 -1.29 2.90
N GLY A 572 -7.71 -1.39 3.12
CA GLY A 572 -7.11 -2.43 3.95
C GLY A 572 -7.02 -3.83 3.35
N ASN A 573 -7.41 -4.04 2.09
CA ASN A 573 -7.27 -5.34 1.42
C ASN A 573 -6.03 -5.37 0.53
N ASP A 574 -5.34 -6.51 0.52
CA ASP A 574 -4.21 -6.74 -0.37
C ASP A 574 -4.67 -6.85 -1.82
N MET A 575 -3.80 -6.44 -2.76
CA MET A 575 -4.08 -6.54 -4.18
C MET A 575 -2.99 -7.32 -4.92
N ARG A 576 -3.39 -8.09 -5.93
CA ARG A 576 -2.46 -8.77 -6.86
C ARG A 576 -2.20 -7.88 -8.06
N PHE A 577 -0.92 -7.64 -8.32
CA PHE A 577 -0.44 -6.94 -9.50
C PHE A 577 -0.23 -7.90 -10.68
N THR A 578 -0.75 -7.53 -11.85
CA THR A 578 -0.49 -8.25 -13.11
C THR A 578 -0.42 -7.24 -14.26
N ASP A 579 0.41 -7.53 -15.27
CA ASP A 579 0.60 -6.68 -16.44
C ASP A 579 -0.71 -6.47 -17.23
N GLU A 580 -1.58 -7.49 -17.29
CA GLU A 580 -2.85 -7.43 -18.03
C GLU A 580 -3.78 -6.35 -17.48
N LYS A 581 -3.75 -6.09 -16.17
CA LYS A 581 -4.54 -5.02 -15.56
C LYS A 581 -4.01 -3.65 -15.96
N VAL A 582 -2.69 -3.48 -16.05
CA VAL A 582 -2.07 -2.23 -16.49
C VAL A 582 -2.35 -1.98 -17.97
N GLU A 583 -2.33 -3.03 -18.79
CA GLU A 583 -2.71 -2.97 -20.20
C GLU A 583 -4.16 -2.51 -20.40
N ALA A 584 -5.09 -3.00 -19.57
CA ALA A 584 -6.47 -2.55 -19.58
C ALA A 584 -6.58 -1.05 -19.27
N SER A 585 -5.86 -0.57 -18.25
CA SER A 585 -5.81 0.85 -17.87
C SER A 585 -5.18 1.73 -18.96
N ARG A 586 -4.12 1.27 -19.64
CA ARG A 586 -3.54 1.96 -20.80
C ARG A 586 -4.54 2.05 -21.97
N ASN A 587 -5.31 0.98 -22.21
CA ASN A 587 -6.34 0.98 -23.25
C ASN A 587 -7.46 1.97 -22.91
N PHE A 588 -7.81 2.10 -21.63
CA PHE A 588 -8.73 3.12 -21.15
C PHE A 588 -8.20 4.55 -21.36
N ALA A 589 -6.93 4.81 -21.03
CA ALA A 589 -6.27 6.08 -21.34
C ALA A 589 -6.40 6.45 -22.84
N ASN A 590 -6.12 5.48 -23.71
CA ASN A 590 -6.29 5.65 -25.16
C ASN A 590 -7.75 5.88 -25.59
N LYS A 591 -8.73 5.30 -24.92
CA LYS A 591 -10.16 5.54 -25.19
C LYS A 591 -10.52 7.01 -24.90
N ILE A 592 -10.07 7.55 -23.76
CA ILE A 592 -10.26 8.96 -23.38
C ILE A 592 -9.57 9.88 -24.40
N TRP A 593 -8.33 9.57 -24.77
CA TRP A 593 -7.59 10.32 -25.79
C TRP A 593 -8.34 10.37 -27.13
N ASN A 594 -8.89 9.23 -27.58
CA ASN A 594 -9.67 9.17 -28.81
C ASN A 594 -10.98 9.97 -28.74
N ALA A 595 -11.64 9.97 -27.58
CA ALA A 595 -12.82 10.82 -27.35
C ALA A 595 -12.46 12.31 -27.43
N ALA A 596 -11.35 12.73 -26.82
CA ALA A 596 -10.85 14.10 -26.92
C ALA A 596 -10.47 14.49 -28.35
N ARG A 597 -9.78 13.62 -29.09
CA ARG A 597 -9.49 13.80 -30.51
C ARG A 597 -10.75 14.01 -31.33
N PHE A 598 -11.77 13.18 -31.10
CA PHE A 598 -13.05 13.30 -31.79
C PHE A 598 -13.67 14.68 -31.54
N ILE A 599 -13.69 15.16 -30.29
CA ILE A 599 -14.20 16.48 -29.95
C ILE A 599 -13.39 17.57 -30.64
N LEU A 600 -12.05 17.54 -30.52
CA LEU A 600 -11.16 18.55 -31.12
C LEU A 600 -11.33 18.63 -32.64
N MET A 601 -11.46 17.48 -33.32
CA MET A 601 -11.73 17.44 -34.76
C MET A 601 -13.07 18.08 -35.15
N ASN A 602 -14.09 17.95 -34.30
CA ASN A 602 -15.41 18.54 -34.55
C ASN A 602 -15.51 20.00 -34.09
N ILE A 603 -14.62 20.45 -33.20
CA ILE A 603 -14.42 21.87 -32.89
C ILE A 603 -13.78 22.56 -34.10
N GLY A 604 -12.67 22.03 -34.63
CA GLY A 604 -11.95 22.67 -35.73
C GLY A 604 -11.64 24.14 -35.45
N ASP A 605 -11.92 25.02 -36.42
CA ASP A 605 -11.69 26.47 -36.30
C ASP A 605 -12.83 27.22 -35.55
N HIS A 606 -13.83 26.50 -35.02
CA HIS A 606 -14.97 27.12 -34.35
C HIS A 606 -14.59 27.54 -32.92
N THR A 607 -15.11 28.69 -32.49
CA THR A 607 -15.08 29.09 -31.08
C THR A 607 -16.22 28.40 -30.34
N VAL A 608 -15.92 27.77 -29.21
CA VAL A 608 -16.91 27.13 -28.34
C VAL A 608 -17.03 27.93 -27.06
N GLU A 609 -18.23 28.36 -26.72
CA GLU A 609 -18.50 29.01 -25.43
C GLU A 609 -18.47 27.97 -24.30
N LEU A 610 -17.85 28.30 -23.17
CA LEU A 610 -17.68 27.39 -22.02
C LEU A 610 -18.90 27.41 -21.09
N ARG A 611 -20.09 27.25 -21.68
CA ARG A 611 -21.36 27.16 -20.96
C ARG A 611 -22.29 26.19 -21.67
N LEU A 612 -23.27 25.66 -20.95
CA LEU A 612 -24.34 24.88 -21.57
C LEU A 612 -25.23 25.79 -22.45
N PRO A 613 -25.75 25.27 -23.58
CA PRO A 613 -26.68 26.00 -24.42
C PRO A 613 -28.04 26.21 -23.71
N GLU A 614 -28.79 27.22 -24.15
CA GLU A 614 -30.11 27.53 -23.57
C GLU A 614 -31.16 26.45 -23.89
N THR A 615 -31.00 25.76 -25.02
CA THR A 615 -31.85 24.65 -25.45
C THR A 615 -31.04 23.36 -25.44
N LEU A 616 -31.58 22.32 -24.80
CA LEU A 616 -30.97 21.00 -24.71
C LEU A 616 -31.92 19.97 -25.29
N GLU A 617 -31.41 19.09 -26.16
CA GLU A 617 -32.16 17.95 -26.66
C GLU A 617 -32.24 16.82 -25.63
N LEU A 618 -32.96 15.75 -25.98
CA LEU A 618 -33.20 14.61 -25.08
C LEU A 618 -31.90 13.96 -24.59
N GLU A 619 -31.00 13.67 -25.52
CA GLU A 619 -29.71 13.02 -25.28
C GLU A 619 -28.73 13.93 -24.52
N ASP A 620 -28.84 15.25 -24.68
CA ASP A 620 -28.02 16.21 -23.94
C ASP A 620 -28.44 16.26 -22.48
N LYS A 621 -29.75 16.39 -22.23
CA LYS A 621 -30.30 16.33 -20.86
C LYS A 621 -29.96 15.01 -20.19
N TRP A 622 -30.06 13.89 -20.91
CA TRP A 622 -29.67 12.59 -20.40
C TRP A 622 -28.20 12.57 -19.97
N ILE A 623 -27.25 12.91 -20.85
CA ILE A 623 -25.82 12.80 -20.48
C ILE A 623 -25.44 13.79 -19.37
N ILE A 624 -26.03 14.99 -19.37
CA ILE A 624 -25.79 16.01 -18.35
C ILE A 624 -26.30 15.53 -16.99
N SER A 625 -27.52 14.98 -16.93
CA SER A 625 -28.11 14.47 -15.69
C SER A 625 -27.35 13.24 -15.16
N ARG A 626 -26.90 12.36 -16.05
CA ARG A 626 -26.03 11.22 -15.68
C ARG A 626 -24.67 11.68 -15.17
N PHE A 627 -24.05 12.67 -15.81
CA PHE A 627 -22.81 13.29 -15.33
C PHE A 627 -23.00 13.96 -13.96
N ASN A 628 -24.10 14.69 -13.78
CA ASN A 628 -24.43 15.36 -12.52
C ASN A 628 -24.55 14.35 -11.37
N SER A 629 -25.23 13.22 -11.60
CA SER A 629 -25.32 12.12 -10.64
C SER A 629 -23.95 11.51 -10.35
N LEU A 630 -23.12 11.29 -11.37
CA LEU A 630 -21.75 10.80 -11.22
C LEU A 630 -20.89 11.71 -10.33
N VAL A 631 -21.03 13.05 -10.46
CA VAL A 631 -20.32 14.01 -9.62
C VAL A 631 -20.63 13.78 -8.14
N ALA A 632 -21.91 13.65 -7.79
CA ALA A 632 -22.33 13.38 -6.40
C ALA A 632 -21.77 12.05 -5.90
N GLU A 633 -21.91 10.99 -6.71
CA GLU A 633 -21.50 9.64 -6.37
C GLU A 633 -19.98 9.51 -6.17
N VAL A 634 -19.18 10.03 -7.10
CA VAL A 634 -17.71 10.02 -7.00
C VAL A 634 -17.26 10.82 -5.78
N THR A 635 -17.86 11.99 -5.55
CA THR A 635 -17.53 12.82 -4.38
C THR A 635 -17.85 12.07 -3.08
N GLU A 636 -19.00 11.41 -2.98
CA GLU A 636 -19.37 10.61 -1.81
C GLU A 636 -18.40 9.44 -1.59
N ASN A 637 -18.01 8.72 -2.64
CA ASN A 637 -17.05 7.62 -2.54
C ASN A 637 -15.66 8.12 -2.10
N LEU A 638 -15.20 9.28 -2.58
CA LEU A 638 -13.95 9.91 -2.12
C LEU A 638 -14.01 10.31 -0.64
N GLU A 639 -15.12 10.91 -0.18
CA GLU A 639 -15.34 11.23 1.25
C GLU A 639 -15.33 10.00 2.17
N LYS A 640 -15.76 8.85 1.64
CA LYS A 640 -15.73 7.55 2.35
C LYS A 640 -14.42 6.78 2.18
N PHE A 641 -13.42 7.33 1.49
CA PHE A 641 -12.17 6.65 1.11
C PHE A 641 -12.38 5.39 0.25
N GLU A 642 -13.50 5.29 -0.45
CA GLU A 642 -13.84 4.20 -1.37
C GLU A 642 -13.30 4.50 -2.79
N LEU A 643 -12.00 4.80 -2.87
CA LEU A 643 -11.34 5.28 -4.09
C LEU A 643 -11.51 4.31 -5.27
N GLY A 644 -11.48 3.00 -5.02
CA GLY A 644 -11.70 1.99 -6.07
C GLY A 644 -13.12 1.97 -6.64
N ILE A 645 -14.14 2.32 -5.83
CA ILE A 645 -15.53 2.42 -6.31
C ILE A 645 -15.70 3.69 -7.14
N ALA A 646 -15.12 4.81 -6.69
CA ALA A 646 -15.10 6.06 -7.45
C ALA A 646 -14.51 5.87 -8.85
N VAL A 647 -13.36 5.18 -8.95
CA VAL A 647 -12.73 4.85 -10.24
C VAL A 647 -13.61 3.97 -11.12
N GLN A 648 -14.26 2.95 -10.55
CA GLN A 648 -15.13 2.07 -11.32
C GLN A 648 -16.30 2.85 -11.92
N LYS A 649 -16.96 3.71 -11.15
CA LYS A 649 -18.07 4.54 -11.64
C LYS A 649 -17.63 5.50 -12.75
N LEU A 650 -16.44 6.09 -12.62
CA LEU A 650 -15.85 6.93 -13.66
C LEU A 650 -15.57 6.14 -14.95
N TYR A 651 -14.99 4.95 -14.82
CA TYR A 651 -14.75 4.05 -15.93
C TYR A 651 -16.05 3.73 -16.67
N ASP A 652 -17.07 3.28 -15.93
CA ASP A 652 -18.37 2.89 -16.48
C ASP A 652 -19.05 4.07 -17.18
N PHE A 653 -19.05 5.26 -16.59
CA PHE A 653 -19.65 6.44 -17.23
C PHE A 653 -18.92 6.85 -18.51
N ILE A 654 -17.59 6.97 -18.46
CA ILE A 654 -16.79 7.41 -19.61
C ILE A 654 -16.94 6.42 -20.76
N TRP A 655 -16.91 5.12 -20.47
CA TRP A 655 -17.01 4.09 -21.49
C TRP A 655 -18.45 3.90 -21.98
N ASP A 656 -19.36 3.55 -21.07
CA ASP A 656 -20.69 3.02 -21.40
C ASP A 656 -21.74 4.11 -21.58
N ASN A 657 -21.54 5.33 -21.08
CA ASN A 657 -22.47 6.45 -21.30
C ASN A 657 -21.91 7.46 -22.30
N PHE A 658 -20.69 7.94 -22.08
CA PHE A 658 -20.15 9.00 -22.91
C PHE A 658 -19.66 8.50 -24.27
N CYS A 659 -18.74 7.53 -24.28
CA CYS A 659 -18.12 7.09 -25.53
C CYS A 659 -19.04 6.22 -26.39
N ASP A 660 -19.68 5.22 -25.79
CA ASP A 660 -20.45 4.22 -26.55
C ASP A 660 -21.84 4.71 -26.96
N TRP A 661 -22.36 5.75 -26.30
CA TRP A 661 -23.67 6.34 -26.60
C TRP A 661 -23.58 7.81 -26.98
N TYR A 662 -23.25 8.70 -26.04
CA TYR A 662 -23.42 10.14 -26.28
C TYR A 662 -22.63 10.65 -27.50
N ILE A 663 -21.35 10.25 -27.63
CA ILE A 663 -20.55 10.57 -28.82
C ILE A 663 -21.22 10.07 -30.11
N GLU A 664 -21.77 8.86 -30.11
CA GLU A 664 -22.40 8.29 -31.30
C GLU A 664 -23.72 9.00 -31.67
N LEU A 665 -24.51 9.41 -30.66
CA LEU A 665 -25.77 10.12 -30.84
C LEU A 665 -25.53 11.53 -31.43
N CYS A 666 -24.52 12.24 -30.95
CA CYS A 666 -24.22 13.60 -31.40
C CYS A 666 -23.62 13.70 -32.80
N LYS A 667 -22.99 12.64 -33.34
CA LYS A 667 -22.32 12.67 -34.65
C LYS A 667 -23.22 13.14 -35.81
N THR A 668 -24.53 12.91 -35.72
CA THR A 668 -25.50 13.30 -36.76
C THR A 668 -25.80 14.78 -36.68
N ARG A 669 -25.95 15.31 -35.47
CA ARG A 669 -26.23 16.73 -35.22
C ARG A 669 -25.01 17.62 -35.45
N LEU A 670 -23.80 17.10 -35.19
CA LEU A 670 -22.53 17.79 -35.45
C LEU A 670 -22.29 18.16 -36.93
N GLN A 671 -23.08 17.60 -37.85
CA GLN A 671 -23.08 17.94 -39.28
C GLN A 671 -24.23 18.88 -39.69
N GLY A 672 -25.14 19.21 -38.77
CA GLY A 672 -26.33 20.03 -39.00
C GLY A 672 -26.19 21.47 -38.51
N ASP A 673 -27.30 22.22 -38.61
CA ASP A 673 -27.32 23.68 -38.37
C ASP A 673 -27.05 24.07 -36.91
N ASN A 674 -27.37 23.20 -35.93
CA ASN A 674 -27.17 23.44 -34.50
C ASN A 674 -25.86 22.86 -33.94
N ALA A 675 -24.89 22.50 -34.79
CA ALA A 675 -23.63 21.86 -34.37
C ALA A 675 -22.82 22.67 -33.33
N GLY A 676 -23.08 23.98 -33.18
CA GLY A 676 -22.49 24.81 -32.13
C GLY A 676 -22.92 24.41 -30.72
N GLU A 677 -24.20 24.12 -30.51
CA GLU A 677 -24.77 23.73 -29.20
C GLU A 677 -24.24 22.35 -28.78
N ASP A 678 -24.14 21.42 -29.73
CA ASP A 678 -23.58 20.07 -29.49
C ASP A 678 -22.12 20.13 -29.03
N ARG A 679 -21.32 21.00 -29.65
CA ARG A 679 -19.91 21.21 -29.28
C ARG A 679 -19.82 21.73 -27.84
N GLN A 680 -20.72 22.63 -27.43
CA GLN A 680 -20.76 23.15 -26.07
C GLN A 680 -21.02 22.03 -25.06
N VAL A 681 -22.02 21.17 -25.30
CA VAL A 681 -22.33 20.06 -24.38
C VAL A 681 -21.19 19.03 -24.34
N LEU A 682 -20.61 18.67 -25.49
CA LEU A 682 -19.46 17.77 -25.56
C LEU A 682 -18.26 18.31 -24.77
N VAL A 683 -17.93 19.60 -24.92
CA VAL A 683 -16.83 20.25 -24.19
C VAL A 683 -17.16 20.34 -22.69
N HIS A 684 -18.40 20.64 -22.33
CA HIS A 684 -18.85 20.71 -20.93
C HIS A 684 -18.67 19.35 -20.23
N VAL A 685 -19.24 18.27 -20.80
CA VAL A 685 -19.17 16.93 -20.21
C VAL A 685 -17.73 16.42 -20.22
N MET A 686 -16.97 16.61 -21.31
CA MET A 686 -15.54 16.24 -21.37
C MET A 686 -14.74 16.92 -20.26
N THR A 687 -14.85 18.26 -20.15
CA THR A 687 -14.17 19.02 -19.10
C THR A 687 -14.56 18.51 -17.70
N GLY A 688 -15.85 18.25 -17.48
CA GLY A 688 -16.35 17.69 -16.22
C GLY A 688 -15.76 16.33 -15.87
N MET A 689 -15.73 15.38 -16.83
CA MET A 689 -15.13 14.06 -16.63
C MET A 689 -13.63 14.13 -16.38
N LEU A 690 -12.89 14.98 -17.12
CA LEU A 690 -11.45 15.16 -16.92
C LEU A 690 -11.16 15.68 -15.52
N LYS A 691 -11.98 16.60 -14.99
CA LYS A 691 -11.85 17.08 -13.60
C LYS A 691 -12.02 15.95 -12.59
N LEU A 692 -13.04 15.09 -12.74
CA LEU A 692 -13.26 13.96 -11.83
C LEU A 692 -12.16 12.90 -11.96
N LEU A 693 -11.60 12.73 -13.15
CA LEU A 693 -10.55 11.74 -13.44
C LEU A 693 -9.15 12.23 -13.06
N HIS A 694 -8.91 13.55 -12.97
CA HIS A 694 -7.60 14.14 -12.72
C HIS A 694 -6.87 13.59 -11.49
N PRO A 695 -7.53 13.36 -10.33
CA PRO A 695 -6.85 12.75 -9.18
C PRO A 695 -6.21 11.39 -9.50
N PHE A 696 -6.82 10.63 -10.43
CA PHE A 696 -6.41 9.28 -10.78
C PHE A 696 -5.42 9.23 -11.95
N MET A 697 -5.68 10.00 -13.01
CA MET A 697 -4.87 10.05 -14.23
C MET A 697 -4.44 11.49 -14.55
N PRO A 698 -3.54 12.08 -13.75
CA PRO A 698 -3.29 13.51 -13.82
C PRO A 698 -2.64 13.99 -15.13
N PHE A 699 -1.85 13.16 -15.82
CA PHE A 699 -1.06 13.63 -16.97
C PHE A 699 -1.91 13.78 -18.22
N ILE A 700 -2.59 12.70 -18.63
CA ILE A 700 -3.45 12.67 -19.81
C ILE A 700 -4.59 13.66 -19.68
N THR A 701 -5.13 13.81 -18.47
CA THR A 701 -6.25 14.70 -18.24
C THR A 701 -5.82 16.16 -18.36
N GLU A 702 -4.62 16.53 -17.88
CA GLU A 702 -4.06 17.87 -18.04
C GLU A 702 -3.78 18.19 -19.51
N GLU A 703 -3.10 17.29 -20.22
CA GLU A 703 -2.76 17.46 -21.62
C GLU A 703 -4.02 17.63 -22.50
N ILE A 704 -5.05 16.81 -22.26
CA ILE A 704 -6.32 16.94 -22.98
C ILE A 704 -6.99 18.27 -22.63
N TRP A 705 -7.08 18.61 -21.34
CA TRP A 705 -7.75 19.81 -20.87
C TRP A 705 -7.11 21.08 -21.44
N GLN A 706 -5.78 21.15 -21.46
CA GLN A 706 -5.04 22.27 -22.07
C GLN A 706 -5.19 22.35 -23.59
N THR A 707 -5.62 21.27 -24.25
CA THR A 707 -5.78 21.22 -25.71
C THR A 707 -7.20 21.58 -26.17
N ILE A 708 -8.22 21.30 -25.36
CA ILE A 708 -9.61 21.71 -25.64
C ILE A 708 -9.88 23.13 -25.12
N PRO A 709 -10.96 23.81 -25.54
CA PRO A 709 -11.35 25.09 -24.94
C PRO A 709 -11.51 24.98 -23.41
N HIS A 710 -10.78 25.81 -22.66
CA HIS A 710 -10.73 25.78 -21.20
C HIS A 710 -10.47 27.17 -20.60
N GLU A 711 -10.64 27.28 -19.28
CA GLU A 711 -10.35 28.48 -18.49
C GLU A 711 -9.36 28.15 -17.37
N GLY A 712 -8.31 28.95 -17.24
CA GLY A 712 -7.26 28.77 -16.23
C GLY A 712 -5.96 28.22 -16.83
N GLU A 713 -4.94 28.07 -16.00
CA GLU A 713 -3.59 27.68 -16.43
C GLU A 713 -3.35 26.17 -16.31
N THR A 714 -3.90 25.56 -15.26
CA THR A 714 -3.77 24.13 -14.96
C THR A 714 -5.08 23.55 -14.47
N MET A 715 -5.35 22.31 -14.85
CA MET A 715 -6.56 21.62 -14.39
C MET A 715 -6.49 21.32 -12.89
N MET A 716 -5.30 21.21 -12.32
CA MET A 716 -5.08 21.01 -10.88
C MET A 716 -5.67 22.11 -9.99
N LYS A 717 -5.81 23.33 -10.52
CA LYS A 717 -6.42 24.49 -9.85
C LYS A 717 -7.87 24.73 -10.26
N SER A 718 -8.43 23.89 -11.12
CA SER A 718 -9.83 23.97 -11.49
C SER A 718 -10.73 23.58 -10.34
N ALA A 719 -11.87 24.26 -10.20
CA ALA A 719 -12.89 23.90 -9.22
C ALA A 719 -13.44 22.49 -9.51
N TRP A 720 -13.50 21.68 -8.46
CA TRP A 720 -14.16 20.38 -8.44
C TRP A 720 -15.64 20.54 -8.83
N PRO A 721 -16.18 19.69 -9.73
CA PRO A 721 -17.60 19.74 -10.08
C PRO A 721 -18.48 19.52 -8.84
N VAL A 722 -19.63 20.19 -8.80
CA VAL A 722 -20.62 20.06 -7.71
C VAL A 722 -21.96 19.70 -8.33
N TYR A 723 -22.71 18.82 -7.66
CA TYR A 723 -24.07 18.47 -8.07
C TYR A 723 -24.97 19.71 -8.10
N ASP A 724 -25.75 19.87 -9.16
CA ASP A 724 -26.72 20.94 -9.36
C ASP A 724 -28.11 20.34 -9.65
N GLU A 725 -29.09 20.61 -8.80
CA GLU A 725 -30.46 20.11 -8.97
C GLU A 725 -31.11 20.62 -10.27
N SER A 726 -30.68 21.76 -10.81
CA SER A 726 -31.19 22.28 -12.08
C SER A 726 -30.75 21.46 -13.30
N LEU A 727 -29.72 20.63 -13.15
CA LEU A 727 -29.19 19.74 -14.18
C LEU A 727 -29.68 18.29 -14.01
N HIS A 728 -30.62 18.05 -13.10
CA HIS A 728 -31.22 16.74 -12.86
C HIS A 728 -32.50 16.58 -13.71
N PHE A 729 -32.46 15.70 -14.70
CA PHE A 729 -33.51 15.50 -15.71
C PHE A 729 -34.08 14.06 -15.69
N PRO A 730 -34.72 13.60 -14.59
CA PRO A 730 -35.09 12.20 -14.41
C PRO A 730 -36.14 11.71 -15.42
N SER A 731 -37.01 12.59 -15.93
CA SER A 731 -37.97 12.24 -16.98
C SER A 731 -37.27 11.92 -18.30
N GLU A 732 -36.35 12.79 -18.71
CA GLU A 732 -35.57 12.64 -19.93
C GLU A 732 -34.58 11.49 -19.85
N GLU A 733 -34.00 11.23 -18.67
CA GLU A 733 -33.21 10.02 -18.46
C GLU A 733 -34.03 8.76 -18.76
N LYS A 734 -35.22 8.65 -18.17
CA LYS A 734 -36.10 7.50 -18.38
C LYS A 734 -36.57 7.37 -19.84
N GLU A 735 -36.85 8.49 -20.51
CA GLU A 735 -37.18 8.50 -21.93
C GLU A 735 -36.00 7.99 -22.78
N MET A 736 -34.79 8.43 -22.49
CA MET A 736 -33.60 8.02 -23.22
C MET A 736 -33.25 6.54 -22.97
N GLU A 737 -33.35 6.08 -21.72
CA GLU A 737 -33.11 4.69 -21.34
C GLU A 737 -34.03 3.73 -22.09
N ARG A 738 -35.31 4.09 -22.28
CA ARG A 738 -36.25 3.30 -23.10
C ARG A 738 -35.78 3.10 -24.54
N ILE A 739 -35.27 4.18 -25.15
CA ILE A 739 -34.75 4.14 -26.52
C ILE A 739 -33.48 3.28 -26.55
N MET A 740 -32.58 3.48 -25.60
CA MET A 740 -31.33 2.72 -25.51
C MET A 740 -31.57 1.23 -25.32
N ASP A 741 -32.50 0.84 -24.45
CA ASP A 741 -32.85 -0.55 -24.18
C ASP A 741 -33.48 -1.23 -25.39
N ALA A 742 -34.34 -0.51 -26.12
CA ALA A 742 -34.88 -0.99 -27.40
C ALA A 742 -33.77 -1.19 -28.45
N ILE A 743 -32.84 -0.24 -28.59
CA ILE A 743 -31.69 -0.37 -29.50
C ILE A 743 -30.80 -1.54 -29.10
N ARG A 744 -30.47 -1.70 -27.82
CA ARG A 744 -29.70 -2.85 -27.31
C ARG A 744 -30.40 -4.16 -27.61
N ALA A 745 -31.71 -4.24 -27.37
CA ALA A 745 -32.49 -5.44 -27.64
C ALA A 745 -32.48 -5.79 -29.14
N ILE A 746 -32.60 -4.79 -30.03
CA ILE A 746 -32.46 -4.99 -31.48
C ILE A 746 -31.07 -5.50 -31.83
N ARG A 747 -30.00 -4.85 -31.34
CA ARG A 747 -28.61 -5.22 -31.65
C ARG A 747 -28.28 -6.63 -31.14
N ASN A 748 -28.71 -6.97 -29.93
CA ASN A 748 -28.54 -8.30 -29.34
C ASN A 748 -29.26 -9.34 -30.19
N ARG A 749 -30.51 -9.10 -30.57
CA ARG A 749 -31.26 -10.04 -31.39
C ARG A 749 -30.64 -10.24 -32.77
N ARG A 750 -30.17 -9.16 -33.38
CA ARG A 750 -29.45 -9.21 -34.66
C ARG A 750 -28.14 -10.00 -34.54
N ALA A 751 -27.40 -9.83 -33.44
CA ALA A 751 -26.18 -10.59 -33.17
C ALA A 751 -26.47 -12.09 -32.95
N GLU A 752 -27.50 -12.44 -32.16
CA GLU A 752 -27.95 -13.83 -31.97
C GLU A 752 -28.27 -14.52 -33.31
N MET A 753 -28.82 -13.76 -34.24
CA MET A 753 -29.17 -14.22 -35.58
C MET A 753 -28.01 -14.13 -36.59
N ASN A 754 -26.83 -13.68 -36.17
CA ASN A 754 -25.68 -13.43 -37.04
C ASN A 754 -25.97 -12.47 -38.21
N VAL A 755 -26.91 -11.54 -38.03
CA VAL A 755 -27.22 -10.50 -39.02
C VAL A 755 -26.00 -9.58 -39.15
N PRO A 756 -25.48 -9.32 -40.37
CA PRO A 756 -24.40 -8.38 -40.56
C PRO A 756 -24.73 -7.01 -39.93
N PRO A 757 -23.78 -6.38 -39.19
CA PRO A 757 -24.05 -5.11 -38.52
C PRO A 757 -24.55 -4.02 -39.48
N SER A 758 -24.07 -3.97 -40.72
CA SER A 758 -24.44 -2.96 -41.72
C SER A 758 -25.74 -3.24 -42.49
N SER A 759 -26.47 -4.32 -42.19
CA SER A 759 -27.71 -4.65 -42.90
C SER A 759 -28.84 -3.74 -42.42
N GLU A 760 -29.49 -2.98 -43.29
CA GLU A 760 -30.61 -2.14 -42.84
C GLU A 760 -31.94 -2.90 -42.89
N ALA A 761 -32.81 -2.72 -41.90
CA ALA A 761 -34.13 -3.34 -41.87
C ALA A 761 -35.18 -2.41 -41.27
N PRO A 762 -36.46 -2.45 -41.71
CA PRO A 762 -37.50 -1.61 -41.13
C PRO A 762 -37.85 -2.11 -39.72
N VAL A 763 -37.99 -1.18 -38.78
CA VAL A 763 -38.30 -1.47 -37.37
C VAL A 763 -39.69 -0.95 -37.05
N TYR A 764 -40.54 -1.80 -36.47
CA TYR A 764 -41.89 -1.45 -36.05
C TYR A 764 -41.98 -1.55 -34.52
N ILE A 765 -42.27 -0.45 -33.85
CA ILE A 765 -42.26 -0.34 -32.40
C ILE A 765 -43.70 -0.18 -31.89
N GLU A 766 -44.22 -1.23 -31.25
CA GLU A 766 -45.50 -1.22 -30.54
C GLU A 766 -45.28 -0.76 -29.10
N THR A 767 -45.87 0.37 -28.71
CA THR A 767 -45.61 0.97 -27.40
C THR A 767 -46.69 1.95 -26.96
N ALA A 768 -46.85 2.11 -25.65
CA ALA A 768 -47.63 3.19 -25.05
C ALA A 768 -46.88 4.55 -25.04
N PHE A 769 -45.57 4.56 -25.29
CA PHE A 769 -44.71 5.74 -25.22
C PHE A 769 -44.37 6.29 -26.61
N LYS A 770 -45.39 6.44 -27.46
CA LYS A 770 -45.23 6.77 -28.88
C LYS A 770 -44.32 7.98 -29.12
N SER A 771 -44.53 9.08 -28.40
CA SER A 771 -43.73 10.31 -28.55
C SER A 771 -42.25 10.11 -28.25
N THR A 772 -41.90 9.28 -27.25
CA THR A 772 -40.52 8.98 -26.88
C THR A 772 -39.79 8.26 -28.01
N PHE A 773 -40.39 7.20 -28.55
CA PHE A 773 -39.79 6.42 -29.63
C PHE A 773 -39.76 7.17 -30.96
N GLU A 774 -40.76 8.02 -31.23
CA GLU A 774 -40.75 8.92 -32.40
C GLU A 774 -39.58 9.91 -32.34
N ARG A 775 -39.32 10.53 -31.18
CA ARG A 775 -38.14 11.41 -30.96
C ARG A 775 -36.82 10.66 -31.17
N GLY A 776 -36.77 9.38 -30.79
CA GLY A 776 -35.60 8.52 -30.92
C GLY A 776 -35.33 7.96 -32.32
N THR A 777 -36.16 8.25 -33.33
CA THR A 777 -36.09 7.65 -34.68
C THR A 777 -34.67 7.66 -35.27
N ILE A 778 -34.02 8.83 -35.22
CA ILE A 778 -32.66 9.02 -35.76
C ILE A 778 -31.61 8.11 -35.06
N PHE A 779 -31.83 7.78 -33.80
CA PHE A 779 -30.94 6.89 -33.04
C PHE A 779 -31.13 5.43 -33.44
N PHE A 780 -32.35 4.98 -33.73
CA PHE A 780 -32.60 3.64 -34.25
C PHE A 780 -32.02 3.47 -35.65
N GLU A 781 -32.18 4.46 -36.52
CA GLU A 781 -31.59 4.43 -37.87
C GLU A 781 -30.08 4.25 -37.80
N ARG A 782 -29.42 5.03 -36.93
CA ARG A 782 -27.96 5.03 -36.81
C ARG A 782 -27.38 3.84 -36.03
N LEU A 783 -27.95 3.53 -34.86
CA LEU A 783 -27.35 2.58 -33.90
C LEU A 783 -27.93 1.17 -34.02
N ALA A 784 -29.17 1.05 -34.47
CA ALA A 784 -29.84 -0.23 -34.70
C ALA A 784 -29.89 -0.62 -36.19
N TRP A 785 -29.36 0.23 -37.08
CA TRP A 785 -29.41 0.05 -38.54
C TRP A 785 -30.84 -0.15 -39.03
N ALA A 786 -31.74 0.72 -38.55
CA ALA A 786 -33.13 0.73 -39.01
C ALA A 786 -33.22 1.48 -40.35
N SER A 787 -33.79 0.87 -41.40
CA SER A 787 -34.03 1.59 -42.66
C SER A 787 -35.22 2.56 -42.55
N SER A 788 -36.13 2.29 -41.61
CA SER A 788 -37.23 3.15 -41.22
C SER A 788 -37.73 2.74 -39.83
N VAL A 789 -38.33 3.68 -39.09
CA VAL A 789 -38.89 3.45 -37.76
C VAL A 789 -40.37 3.79 -37.78
N ASN A 790 -41.22 2.81 -37.49
CA ASN A 790 -42.67 2.96 -37.47
C ASN A 790 -43.16 2.76 -36.04
N VAL A 791 -43.70 3.79 -35.41
CA VAL A 791 -44.15 3.75 -34.01
C VAL A 791 -45.67 3.78 -33.94
N GLY A 792 -46.26 2.84 -33.23
CA GLY A 792 -47.72 2.69 -33.13
C GLY A 792 -48.16 1.86 -31.94
N GLU A 793 -49.47 1.69 -31.79
CA GLU A 793 -50.04 0.81 -30.75
C GLU A 793 -50.03 -0.66 -31.18
N HIS A 794 -50.20 -0.93 -32.48
CA HIS A 794 -50.22 -2.27 -33.03
C HIS A 794 -49.86 -2.31 -34.52
N PHE A 795 -49.12 -3.34 -34.93
CA PHE A 795 -48.75 -3.68 -36.30
C PHE A 795 -49.02 -5.17 -36.58
N ALA A 796 -49.82 -5.43 -37.61
CA ALA A 796 -50.04 -6.77 -38.14
C ALA A 796 -48.99 -7.08 -39.21
N LEU A 797 -47.91 -7.74 -38.80
CA LEU A 797 -46.85 -8.22 -39.70
C LEU A 797 -46.86 -9.75 -39.70
N GLU A 798 -47.00 -10.34 -40.88
CA GLU A 798 -46.77 -11.78 -41.09
C GLU A 798 -45.26 -12.04 -41.18
N ASP A 799 -44.78 -13.11 -40.56
CA ASP A 799 -43.37 -13.54 -40.58
C ASP A 799 -42.35 -12.48 -40.08
N ALA A 800 -42.61 -11.92 -38.89
CA ALA A 800 -41.72 -10.96 -38.23
C ALA A 800 -41.16 -11.51 -36.90
N ILE A 801 -39.92 -11.15 -36.60
CA ILE A 801 -39.33 -11.41 -35.29
C ILE A 801 -39.84 -10.37 -34.31
N SER A 802 -40.30 -10.84 -33.16
CA SER A 802 -40.69 -9.98 -32.05
C SER A 802 -39.60 -9.95 -30.98
N ILE A 803 -39.23 -8.75 -30.57
CA ILE A 803 -38.28 -8.45 -29.50
C ILE A 803 -39.06 -7.68 -28.45
N VAL A 804 -39.15 -8.21 -27.24
CA VAL A 804 -39.94 -7.60 -26.17
C VAL A 804 -39.00 -6.94 -25.17
N THR A 805 -39.23 -5.65 -24.90
CA THR A 805 -38.61 -4.92 -23.78
C THR A 805 -39.70 -4.59 -22.75
N ALA A 806 -39.30 -3.95 -21.65
CA ALA A 806 -40.27 -3.54 -20.62
C ALA A 806 -41.31 -2.54 -21.15
N ASP A 807 -40.92 -1.66 -22.08
CA ASP A 807 -41.72 -0.50 -22.51
C ASP A 807 -42.12 -0.55 -24.01
N ALA A 808 -41.69 -1.57 -24.76
CA ALA A 808 -42.06 -1.74 -26.16
C ALA A 808 -42.00 -3.20 -26.65
N THR A 809 -42.81 -3.53 -27.65
CA THR A 809 -42.64 -4.73 -28.49
C THR A 809 -42.17 -4.30 -29.87
N ILE A 810 -40.98 -4.74 -30.25
CA ILE A 810 -40.32 -4.35 -31.49
C ILE A 810 -40.43 -5.51 -32.48
N LYS A 811 -40.90 -5.21 -33.68
CA LYS A 811 -41.06 -6.18 -34.77
C LYS A 811 -40.14 -5.83 -35.92
N ILE A 812 -39.42 -6.83 -36.42
CA ILE A 812 -38.56 -6.70 -37.61
C ILE A 812 -38.92 -7.83 -38.59
N PRO A 813 -39.30 -7.52 -39.84
CA PRO A 813 -39.60 -8.53 -40.85
C PRO A 813 -38.42 -9.49 -41.11
N MET A 814 -38.69 -10.80 -41.15
CA MET A 814 -37.66 -11.83 -41.31
C MET A 814 -36.92 -11.76 -42.65
N ASP A 815 -37.66 -11.54 -43.73
CA ASP A 815 -37.13 -11.56 -45.10
C ASP A 815 -36.11 -10.44 -45.38
N GLU A 816 -36.10 -9.39 -44.57
CA GLU A 816 -35.21 -8.23 -44.67
C GLU A 816 -33.93 -8.38 -43.79
N LEU A 817 -33.94 -9.30 -42.81
CA LEU A 817 -32.85 -9.44 -41.83
C LEU A 817 -31.79 -10.47 -42.22
N VAL A 818 -32.20 -11.56 -42.87
CA VAL A 818 -31.30 -12.67 -43.21
C VAL A 818 -31.50 -13.03 -44.67
N ASP A 819 -30.52 -12.74 -45.52
CA ASP A 819 -30.42 -13.40 -46.81
C ASP A 819 -30.15 -14.89 -46.54
N LYS A 820 -31.23 -15.68 -46.54
CA LYS A 820 -31.19 -17.11 -46.25
C LYS A 820 -30.18 -17.84 -47.15
N LYS A 821 -29.93 -17.36 -48.37
CA LYS A 821 -28.91 -17.94 -49.27
C LYS A 821 -27.50 -17.53 -48.86
N ALA A 822 -27.27 -16.27 -48.52
CA ALA A 822 -25.96 -15.80 -48.07
C ALA A 822 -25.57 -16.40 -46.71
N GLU A 823 -26.52 -16.53 -45.79
CA GLU A 823 -26.29 -17.10 -44.46
C GLU A 823 -26.07 -18.63 -44.53
N ALA A 824 -26.84 -19.34 -45.35
CA ALA A 824 -26.56 -20.74 -45.66
C ALA A 824 -25.15 -20.90 -46.26
N ALA A 825 -24.73 -20.00 -47.18
CA ALA A 825 -23.39 -20.03 -47.75
C ALA A 825 -22.28 -19.67 -46.74
N ARG A 826 -22.56 -18.80 -45.76
CA ARG A 826 -21.62 -18.45 -44.67
C ARG A 826 -21.46 -19.62 -43.69
N LEU A 827 -22.57 -20.17 -43.20
CA LEU A 827 -22.59 -21.34 -42.30
C LEU A 827 -21.95 -22.55 -42.97
N THR A 828 -22.14 -22.74 -44.28
CA THR A 828 -21.43 -23.79 -45.06
C THR A 828 -19.91 -23.56 -45.06
N ARG A 829 -19.45 -22.32 -45.33
CA ARG A 829 -18.02 -21.98 -45.28
C ARG A 829 -17.41 -22.12 -43.88
N GLU A 830 -18.14 -21.71 -42.85
CA GLU A 830 -17.69 -21.86 -41.46
C GLU A 830 -17.61 -23.35 -41.06
N LYS A 831 -18.60 -24.15 -41.46
CA LYS A 831 -18.59 -25.60 -41.31
C LYS A 831 -17.37 -26.23 -41.97
N GLU A 832 -17.06 -25.87 -43.22
CA GLU A 832 -15.87 -26.36 -43.94
C GLU A 832 -14.56 -25.99 -43.23
N SER A 833 -14.47 -24.76 -42.71
CA SER A 833 -13.30 -24.29 -41.95
C SER A 833 -13.11 -25.06 -40.64
N VAL A 834 -14.18 -25.21 -39.85
CA VAL A 834 -14.18 -25.97 -38.58
C VAL A 834 -13.87 -27.45 -38.84
N GLN A 835 -14.43 -28.03 -39.91
CA GLN A 835 -14.12 -29.39 -40.34
C GLN A 835 -12.63 -29.55 -40.65
N LYS A 836 -12.03 -28.62 -41.42
CA LYS A 836 -10.60 -28.66 -41.76
C LYS A 836 -9.70 -28.54 -40.52
N GLN A 837 -10.09 -27.72 -39.54
CA GLN A 837 -9.37 -27.62 -38.26
C GLN A 837 -9.48 -28.92 -37.45
N LEU A 838 -10.68 -29.51 -37.38
CA LEU A 838 -10.90 -30.79 -36.72
C LEU A 838 -10.07 -31.90 -37.37
N ASP A 839 -10.05 -31.96 -38.71
CA ASP A 839 -9.25 -32.93 -39.46
C ASP A 839 -7.75 -32.77 -39.18
N GLY A 840 -7.25 -31.53 -39.09
CA GLY A 840 -5.86 -31.25 -38.73
C GLY A 840 -5.49 -31.69 -37.31
N VAL A 841 -6.37 -31.46 -36.33
CA VAL A 841 -6.16 -31.91 -34.95
C VAL A 841 -6.25 -33.43 -34.86
N MET A 842 -7.24 -34.04 -35.52
CA MET A 842 -7.41 -35.50 -35.59
C MET A 842 -6.23 -36.18 -36.28
N ALA A 843 -5.65 -35.59 -37.33
CA ALA A 843 -4.45 -36.11 -37.98
C ALA A 843 -3.24 -36.13 -37.03
N ARG A 844 -3.10 -35.12 -36.16
CA ARG A 844 -2.07 -35.11 -35.11
C ARG A 844 -2.34 -36.16 -34.04
N LEU A 845 -3.59 -36.28 -33.58
CA LEU A 845 -4.00 -37.29 -32.58
C LEU A 845 -3.90 -38.72 -33.09
N ASN A 846 -4.10 -38.96 -34.39
CA ASN A 846 -3.96 -40.27 -35.02
C ASN A 846 -2.50 -40.63 -35.33
N ASN A 847 -1.56 -39.69 -35.19
CA ASN A 847 -0.14 -39.96 -35.36
C ASN A 847 0.44 -40.60 -34.09
N GLN A 848 0.77 -41.88 -34.15
CA GLN A 848 1.36 -42.64 -33.03
C GLN A 848 2.64 -42.01 -32.47
N ALA A 849 3.44 -41.31 -33.28
CA ALA A 849 4.64 -40.63 -32.80
C ALA A 849 4.31 -39.39 -31.94
N PHE A 850 3.20 -38.71 -32.20
CA PHE A 850 2.76 -37.55 -31.42
C PHE A 850 2.14 -37.99 -30.09
N THR A 851 1.24 -38.98 -30.11
CA THR A 851 0.57 -39.48 -28.90
C THR A 851 1.49 -40.23 -27.93
N SER A 852 2.62 -40.77 -28.41
CA SER A 852 3.59 -41.47 -27.55
C SER A 852 4.78 -40.62 -27.09
N LYS A 853 5.13 -39.53 -27.79
CA LYS A 853 6.33 -38.72 -27.48
C LYS A 853 6.04 -37.30 -26.99
N ALA A 854 4.85 -36.76 -27.23
CA ALA A 854 4.51 -35.43 -26.72
C ALA A 854 4.19 -35.48 -25.21
N PRO A 855 4.45 -34.39 -24.45
CA PRO A 855 4.04 -34.28 -23.06
C PRO A 855 2.53 -34.52 -22.87
N ALA A 856 2.13 -35.17 -21.76
CA ALA A 856 0.75 -35.58 -21.52
C ALA A 856 -0.24 -34.40 -21.55
N ASN A 857 0.15 -33.23 -21.01
CA ASN A 857 -0.68 -32.02 -21.05
C ASN A 857 -0.95 -31.54 -22.49
N VAL A 858 0.01 -31.66 -23.40
CA VAL A 858 -0.15 -31.26 -24.81
C VAL A 858 -1.12 -32.19 -25.55
N VAL A 859 -1.09 -33.49 -25.24
CA VAL A 859 -2.00 -34.48 -25.83
C VAL A 859 -3.42 -34.29 -25.32
N GLU A 860 -3.60 -34.03 -24.02
CA GLU A 860 -4.92 -33.75 -23.43
C GLU A 860 -5.51 -32.45 -23.96
N THR A 861 -4.74 -31.36 -24.04
CA THR A 861 -5.21 -30.11 -24.67
C THR A 861 -5.62 -30.31 -26.13
N ALA A 862 -4.94 -31.18 -26.88
CA ALA A 862 -5.32 -31.51 -28.25
C ALA A 862 -6.64 -32.31 -28.31
N ARG A 863 -6.88 -33.22 -27.36
CA ARG A 863 -8.16 -33.98 -27.24
C ARG A 863 -9.32 -33.07 -26.87
N GLU A 864 -9.14 -32.19 -25.90
CA GLU A 864 -10.14 -31.18 -25.50
C GLU A 864 -10.49 -30.26 -26.67
N ASN A 865 -9.48 -29.81 -27.43
CA ASN A 865 -9.72 -28.99 -28.62
C ASN A 865 -10.51 -29.74 -29.70
N ALA A 866 -10.22 -31.03 -29.93
CA ALA A 866 -10.97 -31.86 -30.87
C ALA A 866 -12.44 -32.03 -30.44
N ALA A 867 -12.69 -32.25 -29.14
CA ALA A 867 -14.05 -32.36 -28.60
C ALA A 867 -14.86 -31.07 -28.82
N ARG A 868 -14.27 -29.91 -28.49
CA ARG A 868 -14.88 -28.59 -28.71
C ARG A 868 -15.19 -28.31 -30.18
N LEU A 869 -14.26 -28.65 -31.08
CA LEU A 869 -14.47 -28.47 -32.53
C LEU A 869 -15.59 -29.36 -33.07
N LYS A 870 -15.74 -30.58 -32.53
CA LYS A 870 -16.80 -31.52 -32.91
C LYS A 870 -18.18 -31.06 -32.43
N GLU A 871 -18.26 -30.51 -31.23
CA GLU A 871 -19.48 -29.88 -30.69
C GLU A 871 -19.88 -28.66 -31.54
N LYS A 872 -18.93 -27.77 -31.84
CA LYS A 872 -19.16 -26.61 -32.70
C LYS A 872 -19.66 -27.02 -34.10
N LEU A 873 -19.10 -28.08 -34.69
CA LEU A 873 -19.54 -28.59 -35.99
C LEU A 873 -21.00 -29.08 -35.94
N THR A 874 -21.38 -29.79 -34.87
CA THR A 874 -22.75 -30.29 -34.67
C THR A 874 -23.75 -29.13 -34.58
N LEU A 875 -23.41 -28.06 -33.86
CA LEU A 875 -24.24 -26.86 -33.76
C LEU A 875 -24.39 -26.16 -35.11
N LEU A 876 -23.30 -26.04 -35.89
CA LEU A 876 -23.36 -25.46 -37.24
C LEU A 876 -24.24 -26.28 -38.19
N GLU A 877 -24.21 -27.62 -38.09
CA GLU A 877 -25.10 -28.50 -38.87
C GLU A 877 -26.57 -28.34 -38.52
N GLN A 878 -26.88 -28.22 -37.23
CA GLN A 878 -28.24 -27.96 -36.75
C GLN A 878 -28.75 -26.59 -37.21
N SER A 879 -27.92 -25.54 -37.11
CA SER A 879 -28.27 -24.20 -37.61
C SER A 879 -28.48 -24.17 -39.12
N LEU A 880 -27.66 -24.90 -39.89
CA LEU A 880 -27.83 -25.00 -41.35
C LEU A 880 -29.14 -25.70 -41.73
N ALA A 881 -29.50 -26.76 -41.00
CA ALA A 881 -30.73 -27.51 -41.23
C ALA A 881 -31.99 -26.69 -40.86
N ALA A 882 -31.91 -25.87 -39.79
CA ALA A 882 -33.00 -24.99 -39.39
C ALA A 882 -33.22 -23.81 -40.35
N LEU A 883 -32.21 -23.43 -41.13
CA LEU A 883 -32.25 -22.30 -42.07
C LEU A 883 -32.76 -22.69 -43.47
N LEU A 884 -32.71 -23.98 -43.81
CA LEU A 884 -33.09 -24.56 -45.10
C LEU A 884 -34.50 -25.19 -45.10
N ASN A 885 -35.10 -25.36 -43.91
CA ASN A 885 -36.49 -25.75 -43.70
C ASN A 885 -37.34 -24.50 -43.47
#